data_AF-A0A6P8ZWF2-F1
#
_entry.id   AF-A0A6P8ZWF2-F1
#
_cell.length_a   1.000
_cell.length_b   1.000
_cell.length_c   1.000
_cell.angle_alpha   90.00
_cell.angle_beta   90.00
_cell.angle_gamma   90.00
#
_symmetry.space_group_name_H-M   'P 1'
#
loop_
_entity.id
_entity.type
_entity.pdbx_description
1 polymer ?
#
loop_
_entity_poly.entity_id
_entity_poly.type
_entity_poly.pdbx_seq_one_letter_code
_entity_poly.pdbx_strand_id
1 'polypeptide(L)'
;MNMRGWCWCWCWWSCWWCGAGFVLLSSSAAAAGSARQLEPGVGLVYHLTSTLLLSEPSLRAKDVGYQITADVTIGTVWASETDPNNKLIQIDVAKPQLHIKSRKAPAPEGFVAHSSELENLQNGPYLVHWNNGRVLHMYLAKDETTSISNLKKGISSLLQYQLLDMDTNETDSSGACFVSYKSIDPTTILKTKTDCKSVQGTPYSQHTDKVLGSTVTSKRETRIVLAQDMSALKSVETEETHTMTVNVRPEAASQVHATQQLTLTENTVKVLPIKADDVQSAVRIVEKNSGQLYVQQNLILERESLPCSDYSCPTLQKMVKENREALDEKYLGSIKSASVLVRLLPFAREASYEEFSKVLKNPGNKGILLALCDLAGAAQTLAAHEAIKKAVRLDGKGELDAAERYLWALSAGAQPKAEILTDILQLSEKEYEEEKLSETLLLSVAAVAQHYLRLPNSNPKLGKEVFKSLSDGLARCDSVDETCRLRYLRAFRNLAYPDSVPLLLNHALNGTRKTTVAAMKALVALPKAAWDSKVIQACERIFLQLGRRYDSSTRTLSLDIILEAAPSVKLLEEVVLYLIKPDPNYEVKQYLLQRLRQISSKNIEFGAKLRDIFLKEKSKLFTYHALGQRGLTTAFTRSFLSSPSANGSLISIQEISGGLLKRGIVDVSVESVGESSSIFTLGLFAGGLSSFISSDSEGAGASSAEVTEDATAGMEIALLGTQIRPFVFFNGQGELMGHVWSGTASTRTPAFQALALLHDHRELLPLQTGFIADITLLGGMSFELAGEVQLSLWSRNAHSTVEKNAGLSLTGLTRVDSQFVKSQVEFNLATEPRLNLVSNLDFYSGMALCMQLKQPDTILKHNVYKVERIPGSKHRLRKSKYQVFHIPGRTYALNHKNNEMCNVIFKDQ
;
A
#
# COMPACT_ATOMS: atom_id res chain seq x y z
N MET A 1 23.32 -10.83 -43.24
CA MET A 1 24.75 -11.20 -43.14
C MET A 1 24.96 -12.01 -41.87
N ASN A 2 25.31 -13.29 -42.08
CA ASN A 2 25.76 -14.37 -41.18
C ASN A 2 25.13 -14.48 -39.77
N MET A 3 24.06 -15.27 -39.57
CA MET A 3 23.89 -16.75 -39.53
C MET A 3 24.08 -17.39 -38.15
N ARG A 4 22.94 -17.89 -37.62
CA ARG A 4 22.66 -19.19 -36.95
C ARG A 4 23.43 -19.53 -35.65
N GLY A 5 22.84 -20.08 -34.58
CA GLY A 5 21.56 -20.78 -34.39
C GLY A 5 21.79 -22.24 -33.98
N TRP A 6 21.11 -22.68 -32.90
CA TRP A 6 20.81 -24.05 -32.42
C TRP A 6 21.63 -24.52 -31.19
N CYS A 7 21.04 -24.73 -30.01
CA CYS A 7 20.04 -25.73 -29.57
C CYS A 7 20.65 -27.13 -29.49
N TRP A 8 20.87 -27.70 -28.28
CA TRP A 8 21.18 -29.12 -28.08
C TRP A 8 20.36 -29.70 -26.92
N CYS A 9 19.81 -30.89 -27.17
CA CYS A 9 19.00 -31.69 -26.28
C CYS A 9 19.61 -33.10 -26.20
N TRP A 10 19.85 -33.57 -24.98
CA TRP A 10 19.69 -34.93 -24.42
C TRP A 10 20.38 -36.20 -24.97
N CYS A 11 20.67 -37.07 -23.97
CA CYS A 11 20.91 -38.54 -23.94
C CYS A 11 22.27 -39.07 -24.39
N TRP A 12 23.11 -39.65 -23.52
CA TRP A 12 23.07 -40.92 -22.73
C TRP A 12 23.61 -42.16 -23.46
N TRP A 13 24.62 -42.79 -22.80
CA TRP A 13 25.08 -44.19 -22.87
C TRP A 13 25.85 -44.63 -24.14
N SER A 14 26.87 -45.51 -24.12
CA SER A 14 27.64 -46.25 -23.10
C SER A 14 28.77 -47.04 -23.81
N CYS A 15 29.85 -47.37 -23.07
CA CYS A 15 30.77 -48.55 -23.22
C CYS A 15 31.61 -48.72 -24.52
N TRP A 16 32.85 -49.24 -24.57
CA TRP A 16 33.86 -49.73 -23.62
C TRP A 16 35.15 -50.06 -24.43
N TRP A 17 36.24 -50.43 -23.72
CA TRP A 17 37.55 -50.98 -24.15
C TRP A 17 38.66 -49.96 -24.45
N CYS A 18 39.92 -50.10 -24.02
CA CYS A 18 40.61 -50.88 -22.97
C CYS A 18 42.08 -50.43 -23.08
N GLY A 19 42.81 -50.19 -21.98
CA GLY A 19 44.27 -50.01 -22.09
C GLY A 19 44.99 -49.31 -20.93
N ALA A 20 45.25 -50.08 -19.88
CA ALA A 20 46.44 -50.06 -19.01
C ALA A 20 46.79 -48.82 -18.15
N GLY A 21 46.88 -49.07 -16.82
CA GLY A 21 47.92 -48.50 -15.97
C GLY A 21 47.49 -47.52 -14.88
N PHE A 22 46.62 -47.92 -13.94
CA PHE A 22 46.35 -47.14 -12.72
C PHE A 22 46.99 -47.79 -11.49
N VAL A 23 47.98 -47.11 -10.92
CA VAL A 23 48.48 -47.35 -9.57
C VAL A 23 47.49 -46.72 -8.59
N LEU A 24 46.96 -47.54 -7.69
CA LEU A 24 46.05 -47.14 -6.60
C LEU A 24 46.81 -46.27 -5.58
N LEU A 25 46.71 -44.95 -5.74
CA LEU A 25 46.77 -44.02 -4.61
C LEU A 25 45.35 -43.81 -4.14
N SER A 26 44.93 -44.60 -3.16
CA SER A 26 43.72 -44.36 -2.37
C SER A 26 43.90 -43.05 -1.61
N SER A 27 43.47 -41.93 -2.22
CA SER A 27 43.22 -40.69 -1.49
C SER A 27 42.02 -40.91 -0.59
N SER A 28 42.28 -41.15 0.69
CA SER A 28 41.30 -41.04 1.76
C SER A 28 40.59 -39.69 1.64
N ALA A 29 39.26 -39.73 1.72
CA ALA A 29 38.40 -38.56 1.70
C ALA A 29 38.89 -37.53 2.73
N ALA A 30 39.15 -36.31 2.24
CA ALA A 30 39.49 -35.16 3.04
C ALA A 30 38.27 -34.71 3.88
N ALA A 31 38.02 -35.40 4.99
CA ALA A 31 37.11 -35.00 6.05
C ALA A 31 37.85 -34.27 7.21
N ALA A 32 39.07 -33.79 6.95
CA ALA A 32 40.01 -33.29 7.97
C ALA A 32 40.12 -31.76 8.05
N GLY A 33 39.08 -31.01 7.65
CA GLY A 33 39.10 -29.55 7.65
C GLY A 33 38.56 -28.86 8.91
N SER A 34 37.74 -29.52 9.74
CA SER A 34 37.04 -28.88 10.87
C SER A 34 37.63 -29.19 12.26
N ALA A 35 38.54 -30.16 12.37
CA ALA A 35 38.88 -30.78 13.66
C ALA A 35 39.70 -29.90 14.64
N ARG A 36 40.21 -28.73 14.21
CA ARG A 36 41.10 -27.88 15.05
C ARG A 36 40.43 -26.68 15.72
N GLN A 37 39.17 -26.36 15.39
CA GLN A 37 38.51 -25.16 15.93
C GLN A 37 37.86 -25.44 17.28
N LEU A 38 38.08 -24.57 18.28
CA LEU A 38 37.46 -24.65 19.62
C LEU A 38 37.78 -25.95 20.38
N GLU A 39 39.06 -26.17 20.71
CA GLU A 39 39.50 -27.35 21.46
C GLU A 39 38.91 -27.39 22.89
N PRO A 40 38.50 -28.58 23.39
CA PRO A 40 38.01 -28.73 24.76
C PRO A 40 39.04 -28.26 25.79
N GLY A 41 38.59 -27.47 26.76
CA GLY A 41 39.41 -27.03 27.89
C GLY A 41 40.18 -25.71 27.69
N VAL A 42 40.18 -25.15 26.48
CA VAL A 42 40.71 -23.81 26.19
C VAL A 42 39.57 -22.87 25.84
N GLY A 43 39.49 -21.75 26.57
CA GLY A 43 38.63 -20.62 26.29
C GLY A 43 39.43 -19.50 25.64
N LEU A 44 38.87 -18.90 24.59
CA LEU A 44 39.43 -17.75 23.89
C LEU A 44 38.62 -16.50 24.27
N VAL A 45 39.30 -15.38 24.48
CA VAL A 45 38.64 -14.10 24.79
C VAL A 45 38.57 -13.26 23.53
N TYR A 46 37.39 -12.74 23.23
CA TYR A 46 37.12 -11.88 22.10
C TYR A 46 36.64 -10.51 22.56
N HIS A 47 36.99 -9.46 21.82
CA HIS A 47 36.37 -8.16 21.98
C HIS A 47 35.20 -8.02 21.01
N LEU A 48 34.00 -7.78 21.55
CA LEU A 48 32.76 -7.56 20.81
C LEU A 48 32.50 -6.06 20.69
N THR A 49 32.19 -5.62 19.47
CA THR A 49 31.63 -4.30 19.18
C THR A 49 30.37 -4.47 18.35
N SER A 50 29.23 -4.01 18.84
CA SER A 50 27.94 -4.03 18.13
C SER A 50 27.41 -2.61 18.01
N THR A 51 27.25 -2.10 16.79
CA THR A 51 26.82 -0.72 16.53
C THR A 51 25.52 -0.73 15.75
N LEU A 52 24.57 0.12 16.16
CA LEU A 52 23.30 0.29 15.47
C LEU A 52 23.06 1.77 15.21
N LEU A 53 22.86 2.11 13.94
CA LEU A 53 22.66 3.48 13.46
C LEU A 53 21.37 3.57 12.67
N LEU A 54 20.61 4.64 12.93
CA LEU A 54 19.40 4.99 12.21
C LEU A 54 19.59 6.33 11.51
N SER A 55 19.29 6.38 10.21
CA SER A 55 19.53 7.56 9.38
C SER A 55 18.51 7.71 8.25
N GLU A 56 18.69 8.77 7.43
CA GLU A 56 18.08 8.85 6.09
C GLU A 56 19.10 8.25 5.11
N PRO A 57 18.70 7.63 3.99
CA PRO A 57 19.63 7.12 2.99
C PRO A 57 20.29 8.29 2.24
N SER A 58 21.35 8.86 2.83
CA SER A 58 22.17 9.90 2.23
C SER A 58 23.54 9.92 2.90
N LEU A 59 24.60 10.04 2.10
CA LEU A 59 25.98 10.11 2.58
C LEU A 59 26.25 11.28 3.54
N ARG A 60 25.40 12.32 3.53
CA ARG A 60 25.49 13.49 4.42
C ARG A 60 24.44 13.49 5.53
N ALA A 61 23.62 12.45 5.62
CA ALA A 61 22.61 12.37 6.67
C ALA A 61 23.28 12.19 8.03
N LYS A 62 22.85 13.01 8.99
CA LYS A 62 23.18 12.75 10.40
C LYS A 62 22.41 11.53 10.88
N ASP A 63 23.00 10.77 11.77
CA ASP A 63 22.44 9.54 12.34
C ASP A 63 22.21 9.66 13.85
N VAL A 64 21.44 8.73 14.40
CA VAL A 64 21.28 8.49 15.84
C VAL A 64 21.42 7.00 16.08
N GLY A 65 21.86 6.59 17.26
CA GLY A 65 22.14 5.19 17.52
C GLY A 65 23.27 5.01 18.53
N TYR A 66 23.49 3.75 18.89
CA TYR A 66 24.31 3.36 20.01
C TYR A 66 25.32 2.28 19.61
N GLN A 67 26.31 2.08 20.47
CA GLN A 67 27.29 1.02 20.35
C GLN A 67 27.37 0.26 21.68
N ILE A 68 27.46 -1.06 21.61
CA ILE A 68 27.67 -1.94 22.75
C ILE A 68 29.05 -2.56 22.59
N THR A 69 29.87 -2.47 23.63
CA THR A 69 31.16 -3.16 23.69
C THR A 69 31.17 -4.14 24.86
N ALA A 70 31.74 -5.31 24.68
CA ALA A 70 31.90 -6.30 25.74
C ALA A 70 33.10 -7.20 25.45
N ASP A 71 33.65 -7.82 26.50
CA ASP A 71 34.61 -8.91 26.32
C ASP A 71 33.83 -10.24 26.40
N VAL A 72 33.97 -11.08 25.39
CA VAL A 72 33.23 -12.34 25.24
C VAL A 72 34.21 -13.49 25.35
N THR A 73 34.06 -14.30 26.40
CA THR A 73 34.85 -15.53 26.56
C THR A 73 34.09 -16.68 25.93
N ILE A 74 34.72 -17.39 25.00
CA ILE A 74 34.14 -18.52 24.28
C ILE A 74 35.00 -19.75 24.55
N GLY A 75 34.43 -20.77 25.17
CA GLY A 75 35.16 -21.94 25.60
C GLY A 75 34.38 -23.24 25.45
N THR A 76 35.05 -24.30 24.99
CA THR A 76 34.41 -25.62 24.84
C THR A 76 34.40 -26.37 26.16
N VAL A 77 33.22 -26.62 26.71
CA VAL A 77 33.01 -27.36 27.96
C VAL A 77 32.83 -28.85 27.74
N TRP A 78 32.33 -29.26 26.57
CA TRP A 78 32.15 -30.68 26.23
C TRP A 78 32.30 -30.89 24.72
N ALA A 79 32.83 -32.04 24.33
CA ALA A 79 32.86 -32.53 22.96
C ALA A 79 32.52 -34.02 22.96
N SER A 80 31.80 -34.47 21.93
CA SER A 80 31.42 -35.88 21.81
C SER A 80 32.64 -36.75 21.51
N GLU A 81 32.73 -37.91 22.16
CA GLU A 81 33.77 -38.91 21.89
C GLU A 81 33.61 -39.58 20.52
N THR A 82 32.38 -39.62 19.99
CA THR A 82 32.05 -40.25 18.70
C THR A 82 32.10 -39.28 17.52
N ASP A 83 31.75 -38.00 17.74
CA ASP A 83 31.83 -36.93 16.74
C ASP A 83 32.54 -35.69 17.32
N PRO A 84 33.86 -35.53 17.07
CA PRO A 84 34.63 -34.40 17.58
C PRO A 84 34.11 -33.02 17.14
N ASN A 85 33.27 -32.94 16.11
CA ASN A 85 32.67 -31.68 15.65
C ASN A 85 31.39 -31.30 16.41
N ASN A 86 30.85 -32.23 17.22
CA ASN A 86 29.69 -32.02 18.07
C ASN A 86 30.14 -31.55 19.46
N LYS A 87 29.93 -30.27 19.75
CA LYS A 87 30.49 -29.57 20.90
C LYS A 87 29.43 -28.78 21.66
N LEU A 88 29.67 -28.62 22.96
CA LEU A 88 28.95 -27.69 23.81
C LEU A 88 29.92 -26.57 24.22
N ILE A 89 29.58 -25.36 23.81
CA ILE A 89 30.38 -24.16 24.03
C ILE A 89 29.73 -23.35 25.14
N GLN A 90 30.50 -22.93 26.13
CA GLN A 90 30.10 -21.93 27.11
C GLN A 90 30.57 -20.55 26.64
N ILE A 91 29.64 -19.60 26.63
CA ILE A 91 29.90 -18.21 26.27
C ILE A 91 29.57 -17.34 27.48
N ASP A 92 30.50 -16.47 27.86
CA ASP A 92 30.33 -15.48 28.91
C ASP A 92 30.58 -14.07 28.35
N VAL A 93 29.61 -13.17 28.53
CA VAL A 93 29.67 -11.79 28.05
C VAL A 93 30.00 -10.90 29.23
N ALA A 94 31.28 -10.59 29.41
CA ALA A 94 31.76 -9.84 30.56
C ALA A 94 31.59 -8.32 30.35
N LYS A 95 30.99 -7.66 31.34
CA LYS A 95 30.87 -6.20 31.49
C LYS A 95 30.42 -5.48 30.20
N PRO A 96 29.21 -5.78 29.68
CA PRO A 96 28.68 -5.07 28.53
C PRO A 96 28.52 -3.58 28.86
N GLN A 97 29.12 -2.71 28.04
CA GLN A 97 29.09 -1.26 28.21
C GLN A 97 28.33 -0.63 27.04
N LEU A 98 27.35 0.22 27.35
CA LEU A 98 26.67 1.04 26.36
C LEU A 98 27.50 2.30 26.07
N HIS A 99 27.58 2.65 24.79
CA HIS A 99 28.17 3.89 24.29
C HIS A 99 27.17 4.65 23.42
N ILE A 100 27.20 5.97 23.54
CA ILE A 100 26.32 6.89 22.82
C ILE A 100 27.12 7.84 21.95
N LYS A 101 26.48 8.40 20.93
CA LYS A 101 27.08 9.47 20.15
C LYS A 101 27.17 10.76 20.97
N SER A 102 28.37 11.36 20.99
CA SER A 102 28.62 12.62 21.68
C SER A 102 29.50 13.55 20.86
N ARG A 103 29.22 14.86 20.92
CA ARG A 103 30.07 15.89 20.31
C ARG A 103 31.45 16.00 20.98
N LYS A 104 31.61 15.41 22.17
CA LYS A 104 32.88 15.37 22.91
C LYS A 104 33.79 14.22 22.45
N ALA A 105 33.30 13.32 21.60
CA ALA A 105 34.09 12.24 21.03
C ALA A 105 35.03 12.76 19.92
N PRO A 106 36.12 12.04 19.60
CA PRO A 106 36.97 12.34 18.45
C PRO A 106 36.14 12.41 17.16
N ALA A 107 36.48 13.33 16.25
CA ALA A 107 35.77 13.50 14.98
C ALA A 107 36.11 12.37 13.99
N PRO A 108 35.14 11.90 13.17
CA PRO A 108 33.72 12.29 13.12
C PRO A 108 32.92 11.74 14.31
N GLU A 109 31.78 12.38 14.66
CA GLU A 109 30.91 12.10 15.85
C GLU A 109 31.01 10.64 16.37
N GLY A 110 31.97 10.40 17.27
CA GLY A 110 32.27 9.08 17.82
C GLY A 110 31.39 8.68 19.01
N PHE A 111 31.70 7.51 19.56
CA PHE A 111 31.00 6.91 20.69
C PHE A 111 31.72 7.17 22.02
N VAL A 112 30.95 7.42 23.07
CA VAL A 112 31.46 7.59 24.45
C VAL A 112 30.64 6.73 25.39
N ALA A 113 31.30 6.07 26.34
CA ALA A 113 30.67 5.25 27.35
C ALA A 113 29.63 6.05 28.15
N HIS A 114 28.48 5.42 28.39
CA HIS A 114 27.38 6.01 29.12
C HIS A 114 26.67 4.95 29.95
N SER A 115 26.37 5.26 31.22
CA SER A 115 25.66 4.36 32.12
C SER A 115 24.23 4.07 31.64
N SER A 116 23.82 2.81 31.67
CA SER A 116 22.45 2.40 31.34
C SER A 116 21.97 1.28 32.28
N GLU A 117 20.77 0.76 32.02
CA GLU A 117 20.33 -0.45 32.72
C GLU A 117 21.08 -1.71 32.25
N LEU A 118 21.77 -1.67 31.10
CA LEU A 118 22.49 -2.81 30.54
C LEU A 118 23.50 -3.41 31.54
N GLU A 119 24.18 -2.54 32.30
CA GLU A 119 25.15 -2.90 33.31
C GLU A 119 24.52 -3.55 34.57
N ASN A 120 23.23 -3.31 34.81
CA ASN A 120 22.47 -3.84 35.95
C ASN A 120 21.65 -5.09 35.61
N LEU A 121 21.45 -5.38 34.31
CA LEU A 121 20.68 -6.53 33.87
C LEU A 121 21.38 -7.84 34.26
N GLN A 122 20.59 -8.83 34.68
CA GLN A 122 21.11 -10.16 34.96
C GLN A 122 21.67 -10.77 33.66
N ASN A 123 22.96 -11.05 33.69
CA ASN A 123 23.71 -11.57 32.55
C ASN A 123 24.68 -12.64 33.05
N GLY A 124 24.25 -13.90 32.97
CA GLY A 124 25.09 -15.05 33.29
C GLY A 124 25.74 -15.67 32.05
N PRO A 125 26.68 -16.61 32.23
CA PRO A 125 27.15 -17.43 31.12
C PRO A 125 26.00 -18.23 30.52
N TYR A 126 26.14 -18.64 29.26
CA TYR A 126 25.15 -19.45 28.56
C TYR A 126 25.82 -20.51 27.68
N LEU A 127 25.07 -21.53 27.28
CA LEU A 127 25.62 -22.64 26.50
C LEU A 127 25.07 -22.66 25.07
N VAL A 128 25.91 -23.04 24.13
CA VAL A 128 25.59 -23.17 22.71
C VAL A 128 25.96 -24.56 22.24
N HIS A 129 24.98 -25.29 21.74
CA HIS A 129 25.20 -26.57 21.07
C HIS A 129 25.64 -26.31 19.63
N TRP A 130 26.92 -26.57 19.37
CA TRP A 130 27.57 -26.31 18.10
C TRP A 130 27.95 -27.62 17.43
N ASN A 131 27.49 -27.84 16.21
CA ASN A 131 27.79 -29.03 15.44
C ASN A 131 28.20 -28.65 14.01
N ASN A 132 29.45 -28.96 13.65
CA ASN A 132 30.00 -28.77 12.30
C ASN A 132 29.72 -27.36 11.72
N GLY A 133 30.04 -26.32 12.49
CA GLY A 133 29.82 -24.93 12.05
C GLY A 133 28.39 -24.41 12.19
N ARG A 134 27.45 -25.20 12.73
CA ARG A 134 26.05 -24.80 12.92
C ARG A 134 25.68 -24.76 14.39
N VAL A 135 24.85 -23.78 14.76
CA VAL A 135 24.27 -23.70 16.09
C VAL A 135 22.90 -24.38 16.07
N LEU A 136 22.75 -25.47 16.82
CA LEU A 136 21.50 -26.24 16.86
C LEU A 136 20.57 -25.69 17.93
N HIS A 137 21.09 -25.49 19.14
CA HIS A 137 20.32 -25.03 20.30
C HIS A 137 21.16 -24.07 21.17
N MET A 138 20.47 -23.19 21.87
CA MET A 138 21.03 -22.37 22.95
C MET A 138 20.38 -22.75 24.27
N TYR A 139 21.16 -22.67 25.35
CA TYR A 139 20.69 -22.88 26.71
C TYR A 139 20.94 -21.60 27.50
N LEU A 140 19.87 -20.85 27.73
CA LEU A 140 19.89 -19.53 28.38
C LEU A 140 19.36 -19.63 29.79
N ALA A 141 19.83 -18.76 30.68
CA ALA A 141 19.37 -18.78 32.05
C ALA A 141 17.91 -18.32 32.15
N LYS A 142 17.13 -18.97 33.01
CA LYS A 142 15.67 -18.78 33.11
C LYS A 142 15.24 -17.36 33.47
N ASP A 143 16.03 -16.65 34.28
CA ASP A 143 15.66 -15.35 34.86
C ASP A 143 16.14 -14.15 34.02
N GLU A 144 16.69 -14.38 32.82
CA GLU A 144 17.20 -13.32 31.96
C GLU A 144 16.11 -12.62 31.15
N THR A 145 16.31 -11.32 30.90
CA THR A 145 15.36 -10.53 30.11
C THR A 145 15.48 -10.81 28.62
N THR A 146 14.40 -10.57 27.87
CA THR A 146 14.36 -10.77 26.41
C THR A 146 15.44 -9.97 25.68
N SER A 147 15.79 -8.76 26.16
CA SER A 147 16.86 -7.94 25.57
C SER A 147 18.24 -8.61 25.67
N ILE A 148 18.57 -9.20 26.83
CA ILE A 148 19.85 -9.92 27.01
C ILE A 148 19.84 -11.23 26.23
N SER A 149 18.73 -11.98 26.27
CA SER A 149 18.56 -13.20 25.48
C SER A 149 18.77 -12.93 23.98
N ASN A 150 18.14 -11.89 23.44
CA ASN A 150 18.26 -11.53 22.03
C ASN A 150 19.69 -11.06 21.68
N LEU A 151 20.36 -10.28 22.55
CA LEU A 151 21.77 -9.92 22.37
C LEU A 151 22.67 -11.17 22.29
N LYS A 152 22.45 -12.14 23.19
CA LYS A 152 23.17 -13.43 23.19
C LYS A 152 22.87 -14.26 21.94
N LYS A 153 21.63 -14.25 21.44
CA LYS A 153 21.26 -14.89 20.15
C LYS A 153 22.02 -14.25 18.98
N GLY A 154 22.17 -12.91 18.98
CA GLY A 154 22.99 -12.19 18.00
C GLY A 154 24.45 -12.61 18.03
N ILE A 155 25.07 -12.61 19.23
CA ILE A 155 26.48 -13.06 19.41
C ILE A 155 26.66 -14.50 18.97
N SER A 156 25.75 -15.40 19.35
CA SER A 156 25.81 -16.82 19.01
C SER A 156 25.67 -17.08 17.50
N SER A 157 24.91 -16.22 16.80
CA SER A 157 24.76 -16.29 15.35
C SER A 157 26.08 -16.06 14.60
N LEU A 158 27.04 -15.33 15.19
CA LEU A 158 28.36 -15.12 14.60
C LEU A 158 29.20 -16.39 14.55
N LEU A 159 28.90 -17.37 15.41
CA LEU A 159 29.60 -18.67 15.45
C LEU A 159 29.03 -19.69 14.45
N GLN A 160 28.04 -19.29 13.66
CA GLN A 160 27.45 -20.10 12.60
C GLN A 160 28.08 -19.78 11.25
N TYR A 161 29.02 -20.62 10.83
CA TYR A 161 29.78 -20.47 9.58
C TYR A 161 30.19 -21.81 8.98
N GLN A 162 30.43 -21.81 7.67
CA GLN A 162 30.93 -22.96 6.93
C GLN A 162 32.27 -22.59 6.29
N LEU A 163 33.19 -23.55 6.26
CA LEU A 163 34.53 -23.37 5.69
C LEU A 163 34.57 -23.63 4.18
N LEU A 164 33.56 -24.32 3.66
CA LEU A 164 33.46 -24.69 2.25
C LEU A 164 32.52 -23.73 1.53
N ASP A 165 32.86 -23.45 0.27
CA ASP A 165 32.02 -22.67 -0.62
C ASP A 165 30.75 -23.45 -0.94
N MET A 166 29.62 -22.92 -0.49
CA MET A 166 28.33 -23.56 -0.66
C MET A 166 27.18 -22.59 -0.50
N ASP A 167 26.06 -22.97 -1.10
CA ASP A 167 24.78 -22.32 -0.90
C ASP A 167 23.89 -23.23 -0.05
N THR A 168 23.30 -22.69 1.02
CA THR A 168 22.48 -23.46 1.95
C THR A 168 21.43 -22.58 2.64
N ASN A 169 20.40 -23.21 3.20
CA ASN A 169 19.43 -22.52 4.04
C ASN A 169 19.90 -22.60 5.50
N GLU A 170 19.92 -21.46 6.17
CA GLU A 170 20.28 -21.35 7.58
C GLU A 170 19.21 -20.59 8.36
N THR A 171 19.06 -20.94 9.63
CA THR A 171 18.24 -20.17 10.57
C THR A 171 19.15 -19.61 11.64
N ASP A 172 19.12 -18.29 11.81
CA ASP A 172 19.85 -17.59 12.87
C ASP A 172 19.04 -16.39 13.41
N SER A 173 19.69 -15.46 14.09
CA SER A 173 19.03 -14.24 14.61
C SER A 173 18.33 -13.42 13.54
N SER A 174 18.74 -13.48 12.26
CA SER A 174 18.06 -12.81 11.15
C SER A 174 16.82 -13.55 10.62
N GLY A 175 16.46 -14.69 11.21
CA GLY A 175 15.38 -15.57 10.76
C GLY A 175 15.89 -16.69 9.84
N ALA A 176 14.99 -17.23 9.02
CA ALA A 176 15.34 -18.28 8.05
C ALA A 176 15.77 -17.65 6.72
N CYS A 177 17.04 -17.75 6.37
CA CYS A 177 17.63 -17.09 5.20
C CYS A 177 18.26 -18.10 4.23
N PHE A 178 18.32 -17.71 2.96
CA PHE A 178 19.23 -18.32 1.99
C PHE A 178 20.63 -17.72 2.18
N VAL A 179 21.65 -18.57 2.26
CA VAL A 179 23.01 -18.17 2.60
C VAL A 179 23.98 -18.72 1.55
N SER A 180 24.89 -17.86 1.09
CA SER A 180 25.99 -18.23 0.21
C SER A 180 27.32 -17.96 0.91
N TYR A 181 28.19 -18.97 0.94
CA TYR A 181 29.57 -18.88 1.42
C TYR A 181 30.53 -18.88 0.24
N LYS A 182 31.44 -17.91 0.22
CA LYS A 182 32.48 -17.78 -0.80
C LYS A 182 33.83 -17.43 -0.17
N SER A 183 34.83 -18.26 -0.43
CA SER A 183 36.21 -18.02 -0.06
C SER A 183 36.76 -16.87 -0.91
N ILE A 184 37.23 -15.81 -0.25
CA ILE A 184 37.94 -14.70 -0.91
C ILE A 184 39.43 -15.06 -0.99
N ASP A 185 39.97 -15.53 0.14
CA ASP A 185 41.36 -15.94 0.35
C ASP A 185 41.37 -17.22 1.21
N PRO A 186 42.48 -17.96 1.34
CA PRO A 186 42.54 -19.21 2.10
C PRO A 186 42.06 -19.10 3.56
N THR A 187 42.14 -17.90 4.16
CA THR A 187 41.76 -17.62 5.54
C THR A 187 40.55 -16.68 5.66
N THR A 188 39.91 -16.29 4.55
CA THR A 188 38.82 -15.31 4.56
C THR A 188 37.62 -15.77 3.76
N ILE A 189 36.47 -15.78 4.41
CA ILE A 189 35.21 -16.27 3.86
C ILE A 189 34.19 -15.15 3.92
N LEU A 190 33.47 -14.95 2.82
CA LEU A 190 32.33 -14.05 2.72
C LEU A 190 31.04 -14.87 2.80
N LYS A 191 30.21 -14.53 3.78
CA LYS A 191 28.85 -15.05 3.95
C LYS A 191 27.87 -13.96 3.54
N THR A 192 27.03 -14.23 2.54
CA THR A 192 25.95 -13.32 2.12
C THR A 192 24.60 -13.94 2.39
N LYS A 193 23.66 -13.17 2.95
CA LYS A 193 22.30 -13.64 3.25
C LYS A 193 21.26 -12.94 2.38
N THR A 194 20.35 -13.70 1.79
CA THR A 194 19.21 -13.21 1.00
C THR A 194 17.92 -13.92 1.42
N ASP A 195 16.78 -13.36 1.03
CA ASP A 195 15.43 -13.94 1.22
C ASP A 195 15.14 -14.39 2.67
N CYS A 196 15.63 -13.62 3.64
CA CYS A 196 15.38 -13.87 5.06
C CYS A 196 13.90 -13.71 5.39
N LYS A 197 13.29 -14.79 5.88
CA LYS A 197 11.90 -14.80 6.34
C LYS A 197 11.85 -14.65 7.85
N SER A 198 11.09 -13.66 8.31
CA SER A 198 10.71 -13.54 9.71
C SER A 198 9.82 -14.71 10.14
N VAL A 199 9.88 -15.05 11.42
CA VAL A 199 9.22 -16.24 11.98
C VAL A 199 7.70 -16.04 12.06
N GLN A 200 6.95 -17.15 12.03
CA GLN A 200 5.50 -17.18 12.17
C GLN A 200 5.04 -16.33 13.37
N GLY A 201 4.07 -15.44 13.14
CA GLY A 201 3.52 -14.54 14.16
C GLY A 201 4.11 -13.13 14.19
N THR A 202 5.10 -12.82 13.35
CA THR A 202 5.55 -11.43 13.17
C THR A 202 4.55 -10.63 12.33
N PRO A 203 4.11 -9.43 12.77
CA PRO A 203 3.25 -8.57 11.98
C PRO A 203 3.96 -8.18 10.67
N TYR A 204 3.41 -8.63 9.56
CA TYR A 204 3.76 -8.16 8.23
C TYR A 204 2.50 -7.64 7.55
N SER A 205 2.48 -6.34 7.31
CA SER A 205 1.48 -5.69 6.49
C SER A 205 2.13 -4.95 5.34
N GLN A 206 1.57 -5.11 4.16
CA GLN A 206 1.92 -4.32 2.99
C GLN A 206 0.66 -4.04 2.20
N HIS A 207 0.57 -2.82 1.70
CA HIS A 207 -0.49 -2.43 0.79
C HIS A 207 -0.42 -3.25 -0.51
N THR A 208 -1.57 -3.75 -1.00
CA THR A 208 -1.62 -4.60 -2.20
C THR A 208 -1.34 -3.84 -3.49
N ASP A 209 -1.72 -2.56 -3.52
CA ASP A 209 -1.33 -1.62 -4.57
C ASP A 209 0.13 -1.17 -4.37
N LYS A 210 0.99 -1.41 -5.37
CA LYS A 210 2.41 -1.04 -5.32
C LYS A 210 2.62 0.46 -5.34
N VAL A 211 1.74 1.24 -5.97
CA VAL A 211 1.86 2.71 -5.99
C VAL A 211 1.75 3.24 -4.56
N LEU A 212 0.78 2.74 -3.79
CA LEU A 212 0.57 3.09 -2.38
C LEU A 212 1.44 2.27 -1.41
N GLY A 213 2.30 1.41 -1.94
CA GLY A 213 3.20 0.58 -1.17
C GLY A 213 4.52 1.27 -0.80
N SER A 214 5.34 0.50 -0.09
CA SER A 214 6.73 0.81 0.20
C SER A 214 7.61 -0.37 -0.14
N THR A 215 8.87 -0.08 -0.43
CA THR A 215 9.88 -1.09 -0.74
C THR A 215 10.95 -1.08 0.34
N VAL A 216 11.17 -2.24 0.96
CA VAL A 216 12.24 -2.48 1.93
C VAL A 216 13.34 -3.28 1.24
N THR A 217 14.52 -2.67 1.12
CA THR A 217 15.72 -3.34 0.57
C THR A 217 16.64 -3.74 1.71
N SER A 218 17.15 -4.97 1.66
CA SER A 218 17.98 -5.55 2.72
C SER A 218 19.29 -6.06 2.12
N LYS A 219 20.42 -5.70 2.73
CA LYS A 219 21.75 -6.21 2.41
C LYS A 219 22.40 -6.71 3.69
N ARG A 220 22.92 -7.95 3.66
CA ARG A 220 23.53 -8.63 4.80
C ARG A 220 24.79 -9.34 4.34
N GLU A 221 25.93 -8.88 4.85
CA GLU A 221 27.24 -9.42 4.51
C GLU A 221 28.03 -9.68 5.79
N THR A 222 28.65 -10.85 5.89
CA THR A 222 29.53 -11.20 6.99
C THR A 222 30.87 -11.64 6.44
N ARG A 223 31.94 -10.96 6.84
CA ARG A 223 33.33 -11.32 6.56
C ARG A 223 33.89 -12.09 7.76
N ILE A 224 34.39 -13.28 7.50
CA ILE A 224 34.92 -14.20 8.50
C ILE A 224 36.40 -14.39 8.20
N VAL A 225 37.26 -14.10 9.18
CA VAL A 225 38.71 -14.24 9.09
C VAL A 225 39.18 -15.27 10.10
N LEU A 226 39.92 -16.26 9.62
CA LEU A 226 40.52 -17.32 10.43
C LEU A 226 42.00 -17.03 10.70
N ALA A 227 42.56 -17.68 11.72
CA ALA A 227 44.00 -17.70 11.94
C ALA A 227 44.73 -18.40 10.77
N GLN A 228 46.03 -18.14 10.58
CA GLN A 228 46.80 -18.68 9.45
C GLN A 228 46.85 -20.22 9.44
N ASP A 229 46.80 -20.84 10.61
CA ASP A 229 46.76 -22.28 10.84
C ASP A 229 45.33 -22.84 10.87
N MET A 230 44.32 -21.99 10.63
CA MET A 230 42.88 -22.30 10.65
C MET A 230 42.38 -22.82 12.02
N SER A 231 43.18 -22.69 13.08
CA SER A 231 42.87 -23.24 14.42
C SER A 231 41.83 -22.42 15.19
N ALA A 232 41.75 -21.12 14.92
CA ALA A 232 40.84 -20.23 15.63
C ALA A 232 40.19 -19.22 14.70
N LEU A 233 39.02 -18.75 15.13
CA LEU A 233 38.34 -17.60 14.56
C LEU A 233 39.13 -16.35 14.96
N LYS A 234 39.66 -15.61 13.99
CA LYS A 234 40.42 -14.37 14.26
C LYS A 234 39.50 -13.18 14.36
N SER A 235 38.61 -13.00 13.39
CA SER A 235 37.57 -12.00 13.46
C SER A 235 36.32 -12.37 12.65
N VAL A 236 35.17 -11.85 13.07
CA VAL A 236 33.92 -11.88 12.32
C VAL A 236 33.37 -10.48 12.27
N GLU A 237 33.15 -9.96 11.07
CA GLU A 237 32.63 -8.62 10.81
C GLU A 237 31.34 -8.76 10.01
N THR A 238 30.23 -8.32 10.59
CA THR A 238 28.92 -8.30 9.94
C THR A 238 28.54 -6.87 9.64
N GLU A 239 28.06 -6.64 8.42
CA GLU A 239 27.42 -5.42 7.98
C GLU A 239 26.01 -5.72 7.46
N GLU A 240 25.02 -5.05 8.03
CA GLU A 240 23.62 -5.19 7.69
C GLU A 240 23.00 -3.82 7.44
N THR A 241 22.36 -3.63 6.28
CA THR A 241 21.64 -2.41 5.94
C THR A 241 20.22 -2.72 5.49
N HIS A 242 19.25 -2.02 6.07
CA HIS A 242 17.85 -2.03 5.66
C HIS A 242 17.42 -0.64 5.30
N THR A 243 16.86 -0.46 4.10
CA THR A 243 16.36 0.83 3.64
C THR A 243 14.90 0.69 3.25
N MET A 244 14.01 1.38 3.98
CA MET A 244 12.60 1.53 3.61
C MET A 244 12.45 2.79 2.76
N THR A 245 11.82 2.64 1.60
CA THR A 245 11.53 3.74 0.68
C THR A 245 10.04 3.77 0.34
N VAL A 246 9.46 4.98 0.25
CA VAL A 246 8.09 5.17 -0.23
C VAL A 246 8.10 5.19 -1.76
N ASN A 247 7.28 4.36 -2.40
CA ASN A 247 7.34 4.17 -3.86
C ASN A 247 7.03 5.47 -4.63
N VAL A 248 5.97 6.19 -4.23
CA VAL A 248 5.61 7.49 -4.85
C VAL A 248 6.69 8.55 -4.65
N ARG A 249 7.46 8.47 -3.55
CA ARG A 249 8.50 9.44 -3.23
C ARG A 249 9.70 8.80 -2.51
N PRO A 250 10.70 8.30 -3.25
CA PRO A 250 11.88 7.63 -2.70
C PRO A 250 12.75 8.50 -1.79
N GLU A 251 12.65 9.83 -1.90
CA GLU A 251 13.31 10.77 -0.96
C GLU A 251 12.79 10.63 0.48
N ALA A 252 11.54 10.16 0.64
CA ALA A 252 10.95 9.84 1.92
C ALA A 252 11.35 8.40 2.29
N ALA A 253 12.42 8.29 3.06
CA ALA A 253 13.03 7.01 3.36
C ALA A 253 13.74 7.02 4.72
N SER A 254 13.85 5.83 5.30
CA SER A 254 14.60 5.57 6.52
C SER A 254 15.57 4.42 6.30
N GLN A 255 16.69 4.45 7.01
CA GLN A 255 17.72 3.44 6.93
C GLN A 255 18.12 2.96 8.33
N VAL A 256 18.25 1.65 8.47
CA VAL A 256 18.91 0.97 9.59
C VAL A 256 20.23 0.45 9.09
N HIS A 257 21.31 0.78 9.78
CA HIS A 257 22.64 0.23 9.55
C HIS A 257 23.13 -0.39 10.85
N ALA A 258 23.36 -1.69 10.82
CA ALA A 258 23.80 -2.48 11.96
C ALA A 258 25.14 -3.14 11.61
N THR A 259 26.12 -2.99 12.50
CA THR A 259 27.42 -3.63 12.37
C THR A 259 27.74 -4.42 13.63
N GLN A 260 28.35 -5.58 13.46
CA GLN A 260 28.78 -6.40 14.58
C GLN A 260 30.15 -6.99 14.30
N GLN A 261 31.10 -6.75 15.18
CA GLN A 261 32.47 -7.20 15.05
C GLN A 261 32.87 -7.97 16.30
N LEU A 262 33.41 -9.18 16.09
CA LEU A 262 34.01 -10.02 17.12
C LEU A 262 35.48 -10.22 16.75
N THR A 263 36.42 -9.84 17.62
CA THR A 263 37.87 -9.88 17.34
C THR A 263 38.61 -10.62 18.43
N LEU A 264 39.47 -11.55 18.05
CA LEU A 264 40.25 -12.35 19.00
C LEU A 264 41.28 -11.48 19.73
N THR A 265 41.32 -11.60 21.05
CA THR A 265 42.36 -11.00 21.90
C THR A 265 43.44 -12.03 22.23
N GLU A 266 44.61 -11.60 22.69
CA GLU A 266 45.72 -12.50 23.05
C GLU A 266 45.47 -13.30 24.34
N ASN A 267 44.35 -13.05 25.03
CA ASN A 267 44.02 -13.68 26.30
C ASN A 267 43.35 -15.04 26.11
N THR A 268 43.78 -16.02 26.91
CA THR A 268 43.16 -17.35 26.99
C THR A 268 42.74 -17.66 28.42
N VAL A 269 41.63 -18.38 28.56
CA VAL A 269 41.04 -18.78 29.84
C VAL A 269 40.98 -20.30 29.89
N LYS A 270 41.35 -20.91 31.02
CA LYS A 270 41.16 -22.36 31.19
C LYS A 270 39.70 -22.66 31.48
N VAL A 271 39.13 -23.56 30.69
CA VAL A 271 37.75 -24.05 30.85
C VAL A 271 37.83 -25.48 31.33
N LEU A 272 36.99 -25.88 32.28
CA LEU A 272 37.00 -27.25 32.78
C LEU A 272 36.20 -28.14 31.80
N PRO A 273 36.85 -29.10 31.10
CA PRO A 273 36.15 -30.02 30.22
C PRO A 273 35.36 -31.03 31.05
N ILE A 274 34.12 -31.31 30.63
CA ILE A 274 33.20 -32.25 31.25
C ILE A 274 33.16 -33.53 30.42
N LYS A 275 33.10 -34.68 31.09
CA LYS A 275 32.82 -35.98 30.46
C LYS A 275 31.34 -36.32 30.61
N ALA A 276 30.66 -36.55 29.50
CA ALA A 276 29.26 -36.91 29.43
C ALA A 276 28.98 -37.65 28.12
N ASP A 277 27.98 -38.53 28.11
CA ASP A 277 27.66 -39.36 26.95
C ASP A 277 26.90 -38.57 25.87
N ASP A 278 26.10 -37.58 26.29
CA ASP A 278 25.29 -36.74 25.40
C ASP A 278 25.27 -35.26 25.84
N VAL A 279 24.77 -34.39 24.95
CA VAL A 279 24.70 -32.94 25.21
C VAL A 279 23.81 -32.62 26.40
N GLN A 280 22.72 -33.37 26.60
CA GLN A 280 21.72 -33.10 27.63
C GLN A 280 22.26 -33.42 29.04
N SER A 281 23.01 -34.50 29.17
CA SER A 281 23.75 -34.86 30.38
C SER A 281 24.89 -33.89 30.65
N ALA A 282 25.60 -33.42 29.61
CA ALA A 282 26.58 -32.35 29.75
C ALA A 282 25.95 -31.05 30.31
N VAL A 283 24.81 -30.63 29.78
CA VAL A 283 24.07 -29.45 30.27
C VAL A 283 23.67 -29.65 31.75
N ARG A 284 23.12 -30.81 32.13
CA ARG A 284 22.74 -31.09 33.53
C ARG A 284 23.92 -31.05 34.49
N ILE A 285 25.11 -31.48 34.06
CA ILE A 285 26.33 -31.39 34.87
C ILE A 285 26.75 -29.92 35.04
N VAL A 286 26.65 -29.10 33.98
CA VAL A 286 26.90 -27.66 34.07
C VAL A 286 25.89 -26.99 35.02
N GLU A 287 24.61 -27.33 34.94
CA GLU A 287 23.56 -26.83 35.86
C GLU A 287 23.90 -27.15 37.32
N LYS A 288 24.30 -28.39 37.59
CA LYS A 288 24.69 -28.82 38.94
C LYS A 288 25.94 -28.10 39.47
N ASN A 289 26.92 -27.85 38.60
CA ASN A 289 28.18 -27.20 38.98
C ASN A 289 28.02 -25.68 39.16
N SER A 290 27.16 -25.05 38.36
CA SER A 290 26.93 -23.59 38.38
C SER A 290 25.81 -23.17 39.33
N GLY A 291 24.89 -24.07 39.69
CA GLY A 291 23.69 -23.74 40.45
C GLY A 291 22.65 -22.95 39.66
N GLN A 292 22.81 -22.83 38.33
CA GLN A 292 21.95 -22.08 37.43
C GLN A 292 21.13 -23.03 36.55
N LEU A 293 19.83 -22.76 36.41
CA LEU A 293 18.94 -23.53 35.54
C LEU A 293 18.91 -22.92 34.14
N TYR A 294 19.08 -23.76 33.11
CA TYR A 294 19.02 -23.32 31.73
C TYR A 294 17.74 -23.77 31.04
N VAL A 295 17.26 -22.92 30.13
CA VAL A 295 16.12 -23.17 29.25
C VAL A 295 16.62 -23.29 27.82
N GLN A 296 16.25 -24.38 27.16
CA GLN A 296 16.56 -24.59 25.76
C GLN A 296 15.75 -23.61 24.88
N GLN A 297 16.45 -22.85 24.05
CA GLN A 297 15.90 -21.90 23.08
C GLN A 297 16.59 -22.06 21.71
N ASN A 298 16.04 -21.43 20.69
CA ASN A 298 16.62 -21.33 19.35
C ASN A 298 17.24 -19.95 19.12
N LEU A 299 17.86 -19.74 17.95
CA LEU A 299 18.46 -18.46 17.57
C LEU A 299 17.45 -17.39 17.15
N ILE A 300 16.17 -17.73 17.04
CA ILE A 300 15.13 -16.81 16.59
C ILE A 300 14.89 -15.75 17.66
N LEU A 301 14.89 -14.48 17.25
CA LEU A 301 14.64 -13.36 18.14
C LEU A 301 13.19 -13.31 18.59
N GLU A 302 12.99 -12.91 19.84
CA GLU A 302 11.68 -12.73 20.44
C GLU A 302 11.34 -11.25 20.55
N ARG A 303 10.08 -10.89 20.27
CA ARG A 303 9.64 -9.50 20.37
C ARG A 303 9.65 -9.07 21.83
N GLU A 304 10.31 -7.94 22.10
CA GLU A 304 10.28 -7.32 23.41
C GLU A 304 8.91 -6.72 23.72
N SER A 305 8.35 -7.08 24.88
CA SER A 305 7.21 -6.40 25.49
C SER A 305 7.74 -5.30 26.42
N LEU A 306 8.08 -4.14 25.86
CA LEU A 306 8.54 -3.04 26.70
C LEU A 306 7.38 -2.45 27.51
N PRO A 307 7.50 -2.36 28.85
CA PRO A 307 6.55 -1.59 29.64
C PRO A 307 6.62 -0.13 29.20
N CYS A 308 5.47 0.50 29.00
CA CYS A 308 5.41 1.92 28.66
C CYS A 308 6.20 2.72 29.71
N SER A 309 7.09 3.60 29.25
CA SER A 309 8.16 4.20 30.05
C SER A 309 7.70 5.24 31.08
N ASP A 310 6.40 5.27 31.38
CA ASP A 310 5.73 6.04 32.43
C ASP A 310 4.47 5.23 32.79
N TYR A 311 4.12 5.08 34.07
CA TYR A 311 3.11 4.18 34.66
C TYR A 311 1.68 4.12 34.02
N SER A 312 1.41 4.81 32.91
CA SER A 312 0.26 4.56 32.04
C SER A 312 0.68 4.56 30.55
N CYS A 313 0.52 3.44 29.85
CA CYS A 313 0.45 3.49 28.38
C CYS A 313 -0.70 4.43 27.99
N PRO A 314 -0.49 5.38 27.05
CA PRO A 314 -1.59 6.23 26.61
C PRO A 314 -2.66 5.35 25.97
N THR A 315 -3.84 5.34 26.57
CA THR A 315 -5.04 4.66 26.08
C THR A 315 -5.57 5.38 24.85
N LEU A 316 -6.27 4.66 23.97
CA LEU A 316 -7.02 5.23 22.85
C LEU A 316 -7.95 6.34 23.34
N GLN A 317 -8.60 6.16 24.50
CA GLN A 317 -9.45 7.18 25.10
C GLN A 317 -8.72 8.48 25.40
N LYS A 318 -7.50 8.40 25.98
CA LYS A 318 -6.67 9.57 26.26
C LYS A 318 -6.24 10.24 24.96
N MET A 319 -5.78 9.45 23.99
CA MET A 319 -5.30 9.96 22.70
C MET A 319 -6.41 10.65 21.90
N VAL A 320 -7.64 10.10 21.89
CA VAL A 320 -8.80 10.74 21.26
C VAL A 320 -9.17 12.04 21.97
N LYS A 321 -9.14 12.06 23.32
CA LYS A 321 -9.42 13.28 24.09
C LYS A 321 -8.43 14.40 23.77
N GLU A 322 -7.14 14.09 23.64
CA GLU A 322 -6.08 15.06 23.34
C GLU A 322 -6.14 15.62 21.91
N ASN A 323 -6.65 14.83 20.94
CA ASN A 323 -6.68 15.21 19.52
C ASN A 323 -8.11 15.48 19.02
N ARG A 324 -9.07 15.61 19.92
CA ARG A 324 -10.49 15.77 19.63
C ARG A 324 -10.78 16.89 18.64
N GLU A 325 -10.21 18.07 18.88
CA GLU A 325 -10.52 19.27 18.09
C GLU A 325 -10.24 19.04 16.60
N ALA A 326 -9.15 18.34 16.29
CA ALA A 326 -8.75 18.04 14.92
C ALA A 326 -9.62 16.98 14.24
N LEU A 327 -10.53 16.31 14.96
CA LEU A 327 -11.51 15.38 14.40
C LEU A 327 -12.89 16.04 14.17
N ASP A 328 -13.05 17.31 14.54
CA ASP A 328 -14.29 18.05 14.26
C ASP A 328 -14.46 18.26 12.75
N GLU A 329 -15.73 18.35 12.33
CA GLU A 329 -16.14 18.53 10.93
C GLU A 329 -15.42 19.70 10.23
N LYS A 330 -15.17 20.79 10.95
CA LYS A 330 -14.46 21.99 10.46
C LYS A 330 -13.04 21.74 9.94
N TYR A 331 -12.39 20.65 10.36
CA TYR A 331 -11.03 20.32 9.92
C TYR A 331 -10.98 19.15 8.95
N LEU A 332 -12.10 18.48 8.66
CA LEU A 332 -12.15 17.47 7.61
C LEU A 332 -11.78 18.13 6.27
N GLY A 333 -10.92 17.47 5.50
CA GLY A 333 -10.26 18.04 4.32
C GLY A 333 -8.91 18.72 4.59
N SER A 334 -8.42 18.75 5.84
CA SER A 334 -7.13 19.38 6.20
C SER A 334 -6.04 18.37 6.62
N ILE A 335 -4.77 18.82 6.62
CA ILE A 335 -3.64 18.02 7.15
C ILE A 335 -3.90 17.65 8.61
N LYS A 336 -4.54 18.52 9.41
CA LYS A 336 -4.72 18.28 10.84
C LYS A 336 -5.46 16.97 11.10
N SER A 337 -6.61 16.76 10.45
CA SER A 337 -7.39 15.53 10.61
C SER A 337 -6.67 14.32 10.04
N ALA A 338 -5.98 14.47 8.91
CA ALA A 338 -5.19 13.40 8.30
C ALA A 338 -4.03 12.94 9.22
N SER A 339 -3.30 13.88 9.81
CA SER A 339 -2.21 13.59 10.75
C SER A 339 -2.72 12.94 12.04
N VAL A 340 -3.90 13.34 12.52
CA VAL A 340 -4.51 12.72 13.71
C VAL A 340 -4.98 11.29 13.41
N LEU A 341 -5.55 11.01 12.23
CA LEU A 341 -5.87 9.65 11.83
C LEU A 341 -4.64 8.73 11.93
N VAL A 342 -3.53 9.14 11.30
CA VAL A 342 -2.26 8.40 11.32
C VAL A 342 -1.74 8.22 12.75
N ARG A 343 -1.86 9.24 13.60
CA ARG A 343 -1.41 9.20 14.99
C ARG A 343 -2.26 8.27 15.87
N LEU A 344 -3.58 8.22 15.65
CA LEU A 344 -4.51 7.42 16.45
C LEU A 344 -4.53 5.94 16.02
N LEU A 345 -4.23 5.65 14.76
CA LEU A 345 -4.38 4.32 14.17
C LEU A 345 -3.62 3.20 14.91
N PRO A 346 -2.35 3.37 15.35
CA PRO A 346 -1.65 2.32 16.12
C PRO A 346 -2.38 1.99 17.42
N PHE A 347 -2.88 2.99 18.14
CA PHE A 347 -3.65 2.79 19.38
C PHE A 347 -5.01 2.14 19.10
N ALA A 348 -5.64 2.51 17.99
CA ALA A 348 -6.88 1.89 17.53
C ALA A 348 -6.68 0.41 17.14
N ARG A 349 -5.51 0.02 16.65
CA ARG A 349 -5.20 -1.38 16.32
C ARG A 349 -4.95 -2.25 17.56
N GLU A 350 -4.44 -1.66 18.63
CA GLU A 350 -4.11 -2.37 19.88
C GLU A 350 -5.23 -2.30 20.93
N ALA A 351 -6.20 -1.39 20.77
CA ALA A 351 -7.29 -1.20 21.72
C ALA A 351 -8.26 -2.39 21.77
N SER A 352 -8.75 -2.67 22.98
CA SER A 352 -9.75 -3.71 23.22
C SER A 352 -11.17 -3.25 22.85
N TYR A 353 -12.09 -4.20 22.75
CA TYR A 353 -13.51 -3.91 22.53
C TYR A 353 -14.09 -2.95 23.58
N GLU A 354 -13.75 -3.13 24.86
CA GLU A 354 -14.25 -2.30 25.96
C GLU A 354 -13.76 -0.86 25.84
N GLU A 355 -12.50 -0.69 25.47
CA GLU A 355 -11.88 0.63 25.31
C GLU A 355 -12.51 1.38 24.14
N PHE A 356 -12.67 0.73 22.98
CA PHE A 356 -13.41 1.29 21.85
C PHE A 356 -14.85 1.63 22.22
N SER A 357 -15.55 0.73 22.91
CA SER A 357 -16.94 0.98 23.31
C SER A 357 -17.05 2.18 24.25
N LYS A 358 -16.08 2.42 25.13
CA LYS A 358 -16.04 3.61 26.00
C LYS A 358 -15.84 4.89 25.20
N VAL A 359 -14.97 4.86 24.18
CA VAL A 359 -14.73 6.01 23.30
C VAL A 359 -15.98 6.35 22.48
N LEU A 360 -16.65 5.36 21.89
CA LEU A 360 -17.82 5.56 21.05
C LEU A 360 -19.05 6.03 21.85
N LYS A 361 -19.26 5.50 23.07
CA LYS A 361 -20.41 5.86 23.92
C LYS A 361 -20.24 7.15 24.71
N ASN A 362 -19.05 7.75 24.70
CA ASN A 362 -18.80 8.98 25.44
C ASN A 362 -19.66 10.12 24.85
N PRO A 363 -20.56 10.76 25.64
CA PRO A 363 -21.43 11.82 25.14
C PRO A 363 -20.64 13.03 24.63
N GLY A 364 -19.43 13.25 25.17
CA GLY A 364 -18.50 14.22 24.63
C GLY A 364 -18.26 13.97 23.16
N ASN A 365 -18.08 12.73 22.71
CA ASN A 365 -17.64 12.36 21.36
C ASN A 365 -18.72 12.42 20.26
N LYS A 366 -19.96 12.83 20.55
CA LYS A 366 -21.03 12.88 19.54
C LYS A 366 -20.66 13.69 18.29
N GLY A 367 -20.08 14.89 18.46
CA GLY A 367 -19.68 15.75 17.33
C GLY A 367 -18.53 15.22 16.46
N ILE A 368 -17.84 14.16 16.90
CA ILE A 368 -16.75 13.52 16.15
C ILE A 368 -17.07 12.06 15.80
N LEU A 369 -18.32 11.62 15.96
CA LEU A 369 -18.71 10.22 15.79
C LEU A 369 -18.36 9.69 14.39
N LEU A 370 -18.60 10.47 13.34
CA LEU A 370 -18.30 10.08 11.96
C LEU A 370 -16.79 9.87 11.74
N ALA A 371 -15.94 10.73 12.31
CA ALA A 371 -14.49 10.58 12.24
C ALA A 371 -13.99 9.36 13.05
N LEU A 372 -14.68 9.01 14.14
CA LEU A 372 -14.40 7.78 14.89
C LEU A 372 -14.84 6.52 14.13
N CYS A 373 -15.92 6.60 13.36
CA CYS A 373 -16.33 5.53 12.44
C CYS A 373 -15.26 5.31 11.36
N ASP A 374 -14.70 6.39 10.80
CA ASP A 374 -13.60 6.30 9.86
C ASP A 374 -12.35 5.64 10.47
N LEU A 375 -11.97 6.06 11.68
CA LEU A 375 -10.84 5.48 12.42
C LEU A 375 -11.05 3.98 12.68
N ALA A 376 -12.25 3.57 13.06
CA ALA A 376 -12.57 2.17 13.31
C ALA A 376 -12.55 1.32 12.02
N GLY A 377 -13.04 1.86 10.90
CA GLY A 377 -12.92 1.23 9.58
C GLY A 377 -11.47 1.06 9.13
N ALA A 378 -10.66 2.10 9.30
CA ALA A 378 -9.23 2.09 8.99
C ALA A 378 -8.40 1.15 9.90
N ALA A 379 -8.84 0.91 11.14
CA ALA A 379 -8.13 0.04 12.08
C ALA A 379 -8.15 -1.44 11.65
N GLN A 380 -9.22 -1.90 11.00
CA GLN A 380 -9.39 -3.26 10.48
C GLN A 380 -9.20 -4.37 11.54
N THR A 381 -9.61 -4.11 12.78
CA THR A 381 -9.57 -5.10 13.87
C THR A 381 -10.96 -5.62 14.24
N LEU A 382 -11.02 -6.84 14.76
CA LEU A 382 -12.27 -7.45 15.22
C LEU A 382 -12.89 -6.65 16.37
N ALA A 383 -12.05 -6.20 17.31
CA ALA A 383 -12.48 -5.38 18.44
C ALA A 383 -13.16 -4.07 18.00
N ALA A 384 -12.59 -3.37 17.01
CA ALA A 384 -13.18 -2.15 16.46
C ALA A 384 -14.49 -2.43 15.71
N HIS A 385 -14.51 -3.48 14.88
CA HIS A 385 -15.70 -3.88 14.12
C HIS A 385 -16.88 -4.23 15.04
N GLU A 386 -16.66 -5.06 16.06
CA GLU A 386 -17.72 -5.43 17.01
C GLU A 386 -18.22 -4.24 17.84
N ALA A 387 -17.32 -3.33 18.23
CA ALA A 387 -17.68 -2.13 18.98
C ALA A 387 -18.57 -1.20 18.15
N ILE A 388 -18.21 -0.96 16.88
CA ILE A 388 -19.03 -0.15 15.95
C ILE A 388 -20.36 -0.84 15.66
N LYS A 389 -20.37 -2.14 15.36
CA LYS A 389 -21.58 -2.90 15.06
C LYS A 389 -22.64 -2.72 16.14
N LYS A 390 -22.23 -2.73 17.42
CA LYS A 390 -23.12 -2.53 18.58
C LYS A 390 -23.44 -1.06 18.84
N ALA A 391 -22.48 -0.14 18.69
CA ALA A 391 -22.68 1.28 19.00
C ALA A 391 -23.51 2.00 17.95
N VAL A 392 -23.22 1.77 16.67
CA VAL A 392 -23.87 2.41 15.52
C VAL A 392 -25.09 1.61 15.04
N ARG A 393 -25.23 0.35 15.48
CA ARG A 393 -26.33 -0.55 15.10
C ARG A 393 -26.42 -0.73 13.58
N LEU A 394 -25.47 -1.50 13.03
CA LEU A 394 -25.43 -1.86 11.59
C LEU A 394 -26.59 -2.79 11.16
N ASP A 395 -27.61 -2.99 12.01
CA ASP A 395 -28.83 -3.73 11.74
C ASP A 395 -29.97 -2.83 11.18
N GLY A 396 -29.65 -1.59 10.79
CA GLY A 396 -30.60 -0.64 10.21
C GLY A 396 -31.42 0.16 11.23
N LYS A 397 -31.26 -0.11 12.52
CA LYS A 397 -31.97 0.61 13.60
C LYS A 397 -31.16 1.78 14.18
N GLY A 398 -30.06 2.15 13.53
CA GLY A 398 -29.12 3.17 13.97
C GLY A 398 -29.05 4.38 13.05
N GLU A 399 -28.03 5.22 13.26
CA GLU A 399 -27.78 6.40 12.41
C GLU A 399 -27.15 5.97 11.07
N LEU A 400 -27.87 6.23 9.97
CA LEU A 400 -27.43 5.84 8.62
C LEU A 400 -26.06 6.41 8.27
N ASP A 401 -25.82 7.70 8.53
CA ASP A 401 -24.55 8.35 8.18
C ASP A 401 -23.37 7.70 8.91
N ALA A 402 -23.50 7.40 10.20
CA ALA A 402 -22.44 6.71 10.94
C ALA A 402 -22.16 5.31 10.39
N ALA A 403 -23.23 4.58 9.98
CA ALA A 403 -23.09 3.27 9.35
C ALA A 403 -22.40 3.37 7.98
N GLU A 404 -22.81 4.31 7.12
CA GLU A 404 -22.20 4.52 5.81
C GLU A 404 -20.72 4.92 5.95
N ARG A 405 -20.38 5.85 6.86
CA ARG A 405 -19.00 6.32 7.06
C ARG A 405 -18.07 5.19 7.51
N TYR A 406 -18.52 4.34 8.44
CA TYR A 406 -17.78 3.14 8.84
C TYR A 406 -17.53 2.18 7.66
N LEU A 407 -18.59 1.90 6.89
CA LEU A 407 -18.54 0.98 5.76
C LEU A 407 -17.64 1.50 4.63
N TRP A 408 -17.68 2.80 4.34
CA TRP A 408 -16.77 3.44 3.38
C TRP A 408 -15.31 3.30 3.81
N ALA A 409 -14.98 3.61 5.06
CA ALA A 409 -13.62 3.50 5.56
C ALA A 409 -13.12 2.05 5.57
N LEU A 410 -13.99 1.09 5.90
CA LEU A 410 -13.66 -0.32 5.83
C LEU A 410 -13.43 -0.80 4.39
N SER A 411 -14.24 -0.33 3.45
CA SER A 411 -14.15 -0.67 2.02
C SER A 411 -12.88 -0.15 1.34
N ALA A 412 -12.22 0.85 1.93
CA ALA A 412 -10.96 1.42 1.47
C ALA A 412 -9.73 0.81 2.15
N GLY A 413 -9.91 -0.10 3.11
CA GLY A 413 -8.81 -0.56 3.94
C GLY A 413 -7.96 -1.65 3.29
N ALA A 414 -6.64 -1.59 3.51
CA ALA A 414 -5.65 -2.43 2.83
C ALA A 414 -5.64 -3.91 3.26
N GLN A 415 -6.03 -4.22 4.50
CA GLN A 415 -5.89 -5.54 5.14
C GLN A 415 -7.19 -6.06 5.77
N PRO A 416 -8.23 -6.34 4.98
CA PRO A 416 -9.46 -6.88 5.51
C PRO A 416 -9.25 -8.29 6.11
N LYS A 417 -9.89 -8.55 7.26
CA LYS A 417 -9.90 -9.86 7.91
C LYS A 417 -11.07 -10.72 7.42
N ALA A 418 -10.85 -12.03 7.35
CA ALA A 418 -11.86 -12.98 6.86
C ALA A 418 -13.14 -12.94 7.69
N GLU A 419 -13.02 -12.84 9.02
CA GLU A 419 -14.15 -12.82 9.95
C GLU A 419 -15.03 -11.57 9.78
N ILE A 420 -14.40 -10.41 9.49
CA ILE A 420 -15.11 -9.16 9.21
C ILE A 420 -15.88 -9.29 7.89
N LEU A 421 -15.25 -9.84 6.85
CA LEU A 421 -15.90 -10.05 5.56
C LEU A 421 -17.10 -11.00 5.69
N THR A 422 -16.97 -12.10 6.45
CA THR A 422 -18.09 -13.02 6.70
C THR A 422 -19.24 -12.35 7.44
N ASP A 423 -18.95 -11.50 8.43
CA ASP A 423 -19.99 -10.81 9.20
C ASP A 423 -20.78 -9.82 8.33
N ILE A 424 -20.08 -9.03 7.52
CA ILE A 424 -20.73 -8.03 6.65
C ILE A 424 -21.47 -8.72 5.50
N LEU A 425 -20.97 -9.85 4.98
CA LEU A 425 -21.72 -10.67 4.04
C LEU A 425 -23.07 -11.10 4.65
N GLN A 426 -23.07 -11.63 5.87
CA GLN A 426 -24.30 -12.00 6.58
C GLN A 426 -25.22 -10.81 6.85
N LEU A 427 -24.68 -9.61 7.08
CA LEU A 427 -25.48 -8.40 7.19
C LEU A 427 -26.10 -8.03 5.83
N SER A 428 -25.34 -8.10 4.73
CA SER A 428 -25.82 -7.75 3.40
C SER A 428 -26.91 -8.68 2.85
N GLU A 429 -27.01 -9.91 3.37
CA GLU A 429 -28.05 -10.87 3.00
C GLU A 429 -29.39 -10.63 3.70
N LYS A 430 -29.44 -9.73 4.69
CA LYS A 430 -30.67 -9.36 5.39
C LYS A 430 -31.44 -8.31 4.62
N GLU A 431 -32.76 -8.33 4.80
CA GLU A 431 -33.64 -7.27 4.33
C GLU A 431 -33.70 -6.14 5.36
N TYR A 432 -33.63 -4.90 4.85
CA TYR A 432 -33.66 -3.68 5.65
C TYR A 432 -34.75 -2.76 5.09
N GLU A 433 -35.43 -2.01 5.97
CA GLU A 433 -36.38 -0.96 5.57
C GLU A 433 -35.65 0.19 4.85
N GLU A 434 -34.43 0.52 5.28
CA GLU A 434 -33.60 1.55 4.66
C GLU A 434 -32.79 0.98 3.48
N GLU A 435 -33.28 1.24 2.26
CA GLU A 435 -32.64 0.75 1.03
C GLU A 435 -31.21 1.27 0.84
N LYS A 436 -30.90 2.50 1.29
CA LYS A 436 -29.55 3.09 1.18
C LYS A 436 -28.51 2.27 1.94
N LEU A 437 -28.87 1.80 3.14
CA LEU A 437 -27.98 0.95 3.93
C LEU A 437 -27.75 -0.40 3.24
N SER A 438 -28.80 -0.99 2.68
CA SER A 438 -28.70 -2.25 1.91
C SER A 438 -27.75 -2.11 0.73
N GLU A 439 -27.85 -1.03 -0.06
CA GLU A 439 -26.92 -0.77 -1.16
C GLU A 439 -25.49 -0.56 -0.66
N THR A 440 -25.29 0.24 0.39
CA THR A 440 -23.96 0.50 0.95
C THR A 440 -23.30 -0.77 1.51
N LEU A 441 -24.06 -1.67 2.14
CA LEU A 441 -23.59 -2.98 2.58
C LEU A 441 -23.12 -3.85 1.40
N LEU A 442 -23.92 -3.95 0.33
CA LEU A 442 -23.56 -4.72 -0.87
C LEU A 442 -22.28 -4.20 -1.52
N LEU A 443 -22.16 -2.87 -1.68
CA LEU A 443 -20.97 -2.22 -2.23
C LEU A 443 -19.73 -2.49 -1.37
N SER A 444 -19.90 -2.47 -0.05
CA SER A 444 -18.81 -2.66 0.91
C SER A 444 -18.33 -4.12 0.96
N VAL A 445 -19.24 -5.09 0.97
CA VAL A 445 -18.89 -6.52 0.91
C VAL A 445 -18.10 -6.82 -0.36
N ALA A 446 -18.55 -6.30 -1.51
CA ALA A 446 -17.87 -6.48 -2.78
C ALA A 446 -16.45 -5.90 -2.77
N ALA A 447 -16.26 -4.69 -2.24
CA ALA A 447 -14.95 -4.04 -2.17
C ALA A 447 -14.00 -4.75 -1.19
N VAL A 448 -14.49 -5.07 0.03
CA VAL A 448 -13.72 -5.81 1.04
C VAL A 448 -13.30 -7.18 0.51
N ALA A 449 -14.19 -7.88 -0.22
CA ALA A 449 -13.86 -9.15 -0.88
C ALA A 449 -12.78 -8.98 -1.95
N GLN A 450 -12.86 -7.93 -2.77
CA GLN A 450 -11.84 -7.64 -3.77
C GLN A 450 -10.45 -7.41 -3.12
N HIS A 451 -10.39 -6.59 -2.07
CA HIS A 451 -9.13 -6.34 -1.35
C HIS A 451 -8.61 -7.62 -0.67
N TYR A 452 -9.49 -8.42 -0.06
CA TYR A 452 -9.13 -9.69 0.56
C TYR A 452 -8.52 -10.65 -0.45
N LEU A 453 -9.13 -10.81 -1.63
CA LEU A 453 -8.64 -11.71 -2.69
C LEU A 453 -7.27 -11.32 -3.26
N ARG A 454 -6.84 -10.06 -3.10
CA ARG A 454 -5.50 -9.60 -3.49
C ARG A 454 -4.42 -9.91 -2.46
N LEU A 455 -4.78 -10.34 -1.25
CA LEU A 455 -3.81 -10.71 -0.21
C LEU A 455 -3.19 -12.09 -0.53
N PRO A 456 -1.88 -12.29 -0.25
CA PRO A 456 -1.14 -13.50 -0.62
C PRO A 456 -1.64 -14.79 0.06
N ASN A 457 -2.20 -14.68 1.27
CA ASN A 457 -2.70 -15.82 2.06
C ASN A 457 -4.24 -15.87 2.12
N SER A 458 -4.93 -15.28 1.13
CA SER A 458 -6.39 -15.23 1.11
C SER A 458 -7.03 -16.58 0.76
N ASN A 459 -8.20 -16.85 1.33
CA ASN A 459 -8.99 -18.03 1.00
C ASN A 459 -9.90 -17.73 -0.21
N PRO A 460 -9.66 -18.33 -1.40
CA PRO A 460 -10.44 -18.05 -2.60
C PRO A 460 -11.90 -18.53 -2.49
N LYS A 461 -12.23 -19.43 -1.55
CA LYS A 461 -13.62 -19.89 -1.33
C LYS A 461 -14.54 -18.73 -0.92
N LEU A 462 -14.05 -17.84 -0.06
CA LEU A 462 -14.84 -16.71 0.43
C LEU A 462 -15.19 -15.73 -0.71
N GLY A 463 -14.28 -15.52 -1.66
CA GLY A 463 -14.58 -14.74 -2.86
C GLY A 463 -15.67 -15.37 -3.73
N LYS A 464 -15.68 -16.70 -3.86
CA LYS A 464 -16.73 -17.43 -4.57
C LYS A 464 -18.07 -17.37 -3.85
N GLU A 465 -18.07 -17.42 -2.53
CA GLU A 465 -19.28 -17.24 -1.70
C GLU A 465 -19.89 -15.86 -1.91
N VAL A 466 -19.07 -14.80 -1.87
CA VAL A 466 -19.52 -13.43 -2.15
C VAL A 466 -20.06 -13.31 -3.57
N PHE A 467 -19.33 -13.82 -4.57
CA PHE A 467 -19.79 -13.83 -5.96
C PHE A 467 -21.14 -14.54 -6.12
N LYS A 468 -21.31 -15.69 -5.47
CA LYS A 468 -22.56 -16.46 -5.48
C LYS A 468 -23.69 -15.68 -4.82
N SER A 469 -23.47 -15.11 -3.64
CA SER A 469 -24.49 -14.32 -2.92
C SER A 469 -24.97 -13.12 -3.74
N LEU A 470 -24.05 -12.38 -4.38
CA LEU A 470 -24.41 -11.27 -5.29
C LEU A 470 -25.14 -11.75 -6.55
N SER A 471 -24.75 -12.90 -7.11
CA SER A 471 -25.40 -13.48 -8.30
C SER A 471 -26.82 -13.95 -7.99
N ASP A 472 -27.00 -14.66 -6.88
CA ASP A 472 -28.29 -15.14 -6.38
C ASP A 472 -29.20 -13.95 -6.02
N GLY A 473 -28.64 -12.90 -5.42
CA GLY A 473 -29.31 -11.64 -5.15
C GLY A 473 -29.81 -10.94 -6.42
N LEU A 474 -28.96 -10.82 -7.44
CA LEU A 474 -29.34 -10.24 -8.74
C LEU A 474 -30.41 -11.07 -9.46
N ALA A 475 -30.33 -12.40 -9.38
CA ALA A 475 -31.29 -13.31 -9.99
C ALA A 475 -32.68 -13.25 -9.33
N ARG A 476 -32.74 -12.92 -8.04
CA ARG A 476 -34.00 -12.70 -7.29
C ARG A 476 -34.69 -11.38 -7.60
N CYS A 477 -33.99 -10.41 -8.20
CA CYS A 477 -34.62 -9.15 -8.58
C CYS A 477 -35.66 -9.36 -9.69
N ASP A 478 -36.86 -8.83 -9.47
CA ASP A 478 -37.93 -8.84 -10.45
C ASP A 478 -37.53 -8.19 -11.77
N SER A 479 -38.18 -8.61 -12.86
CA SER A 479 -37.85 -8.08 -14.19
C SER A 479 -38.15 -6.60 -14.38
N VAL A 480 -39.11 -6.09 -13.60
CA VAL A 480 -39.57 -4.70 -13.61
C VAL A 480 -38.77 -3.84 -12.61
N ASP A 481 -38.18 -4.46 -11.58
CA ASP A 481 -37.44 -3.75 -10.53
C ASP A 481 -36.01 -3.42 -11.00
N GLU A 482 -35.88 -2.27 -11.67
CA GLU A 482 -34.59 -1.77 -12.12
C GLU A 482 -33.67 -1.34 -10.96
N THR A 483 -34.22 -0.81 -9.86
CA THR A 483 -33.40 -0.30 -8.74
C THR A 483 -32.71 -1.46 -8.02
N CYS A 484 -33.41 -2.58 -7.81
CA CYS A 484 -32.82 -3.82 -7.28
C CYS A 484 -31.67 -4.31 -8.13
N ARG A 485 -31.80 -4.31 -9.47
CA ARG A 485 -30.71 -4.78 -10.36
C ARG A 485 -29.51 -3.84 -10.35
N LEU A 486 -29.74 -2.53 -10.28
CA LEU A 486 -28.68 -1.53 -10.28
C LEU A 486 -27.75 -1.65 -9.08
N ARG A 487 -28.26 -1.87 -7.86
CA ARG A 487 -27.41 -2.04 -6.66
C ARG A 487 -26.45 -3.23 -6.80
N TYR A 488 -26.91 -4.37 -7.33
CA TYR A 488 -26.05 -5.54 -7.54
C TYR A 488 -25.03 -5.33 -8.67
N LEU A 489 -25.43 -4.72 -9.79
CA LEU A 489 -24.49 -4.40 -10.88
C LEU A 489 -23.39 -3.42 -10.42
N ARG A 490 -23.71 -2.46 -9.56
CA ARG A 490 -22.72 -1.58 -8.91
C ARG A 490 -21.84 -2.36 -7.95
N ALA A 491 -22.37 -3.32 -7.19
CA ALA A 491 -21.56 -4.21 -6.35
C ALA A 491 -20.58 -5.05 -7.19
N PHE A 492 -20.99 -5.56 -8.35
CA PHE A 492 -20.08 -6.27 -9.25
C PHE A 492 -18.93 -5.40 -9.76
N ARG A 493 -19.14 -4.08 -9.94
CA ARG A 493 -18.06 -3.15 -10.26
C ARG A 493 -16.98 -3.12 -9.15
N ASN A 494 -17.38 -3.11 -7.88
CA ASN A 494 -16.43 -3.16 -6.76
C ASN A 494 -15.76 -4.53 -6.61
N LEU A 495 -16.52 -5.62 -6.81
CA LEU A 495 -15.97 -6.97 -6.69
C LEU A 495 -14.90 -7.24 -7.78
N ALA A 496 -15.12 -6.71 -8.98
CA ALA A 496 -14.25 -6.82 -10.16
C ALA A 496 -13.65 -8.23 -10.37
N TYR A 497 -14.49 -9.25 -10.20
CA TYR A 497 -14.07 -10.65 -10.25
C TYR A 497 -14.22 -11.21 -11.67
N PRO A 498 -13.16 -11.80 -12.29
CA PRO A 498 -13.20 -12.23 -13.69
C PRO A 498 -14.33 -13.21 -14.04
N ASP A 499 -14.75 -14.09 -13.12
CA ASP A 499 -15.83 -15.04 -13.36
C ASP A 499 -17.21 -14.36 -13.56
N SER A 500 -17.33 -13.06 -13.26
CA SER A 500 -18.55 -12.28 -13.49
C SER A 500 -18.78 -11.89 -14.95
N VAL A 501 -17.78 -12.05 -15.84
CA VAL A 501 -17.85 -11.63 -17.25
C VAL A 501 -19.10 -12.15 -17.98
N PRO A 502 -19.45 -13.45 -17.94
CA PRO A 502 -20.63 -13.95 -18.67
C PRO A 502 -21.95 -13.31 -18.21
N LEU A 503 -22.09 -13.10 -16.90
CA LEU A 503 -23.25 -12.47 -16.29
C LEU A 503 -23.34 -10.99 -16.71
N LEU A 504 -22.23 -10.26 -16.62
CA LEU A 504 -22.17 -8.85 -17.01
C LEU A 504 -22.43 -8.64 -18.51
N LEU A 505 -21.91 -9.52 -19.37
CA LEU A 505 -22.16 -9.45 -20.81
C LEU A 505 -23.64 -9.68 -21.16
N ASN A 506 -24.33 -10.58 -20.46
CA ASN A 506 -25.76 -10.78 -20.66
C ASN A 506 -26.55 -9.49 -20.38
N HIS A 507 -26.26 -8.81 -19.27
CA HIS A 507 -26.90 -7.55 -18.92
C HIS A 507 -26.48 -6.38 -19.84
N ALA A 508 -25.23 -6.37 -20.33
CA ALA A 508 -24.76 -5.36 -21.27
C ALA A 508 -25.43 -5.49 -22.66
N LEU A 509 -25.67 -6.71 -23.13
CA LEU A 509 -26.27 -6.96 -24.45
C LEU A 509 -27.79 -6.90 -24.44
N ASN A 510 -28.43 -7.42 -23.38
CA ASN A 510 -29.88 -7.63 -23.35
C ASN A 510 -30.63 -6.74 -22.34
N GLY A 511 -29.92 -5.98 -21.49
CA GLY A 511 -30.53 -5.15 -20.45
C GLY A 511 -31.29 -3.93 -20.97
N THR A 512 -31.97 -3.26 -20.03
CA THR A 512 -32.55 -1.92 -20.21
C THR A 512 -31.46 -0.85 -20.30
N ARG A 513 -31.81 0.41 -20.61
CA ARG A 513 -30.81 1.49 -20.78
C ARG A 513 -29.91 1.63 -19.54
N LYS A 514 -30.49 1.76 -18.34
CA LYS A 514 -29.75 1.96 -17.08
C LYS A 514 -28.93 0.72 -16.68
N THR A 515 -29.52 -0.47 -16.76
CA THR A 515 -28.85 -1.73 -16.40
C THR A 515 -27.70 -2.05 -17.36
N THR A 516 -27.86 -1.75 -18.66
CA THR A 516 -26.81 -1.89 -19.65
C THR A 516 -25.60 -0.99 -19.33
N VAL A 517 -25.84 0.28 -18.98
CA VAL A 517 -24.76 1.21 -18.59
C VAL A 517 -24.06 0.73 -17.31
N ALA A 518 -24.80 0.28 -16.31
CA ALA A 518 -24.23 -0.24 -15.06
C ALA A 518 -23.37 -1.50 -15.30
N ALA A 519 -23.85 -2.44 -16.12
CA ALA A 519 -23.09 -3.62 -16.51
C ALA A 519 -21.80 -3.27 -17.28
N MET A 520 -21.87 -2.29 -18.20
CA MET A 520 -20.68 -1.79 -18.89
C MET A 520 -19.69 -1.11 -17.94
N LYS A 521 -20.14 -0.32 -16.97
CA LYS A 521 -19.27 0.26 -15.93
C LYS A 521 -18.56 -0.84 -15.11
N ALA A 522 -19.26 -1.93 -14.79
CA ALA A 522 -18.66 -3.08 -14.11
C ALA A 522 -17.61 -3.79 -14.99
N LEU A 523 -17.88 -3.98 -16.29
CA LEU A 523 -16.90 -4.55 -17.23
C LEU A 523 -15.65 -3.68 -17.38
N VAL A 524 -15.80 -2.35 -17.40
CA VAL A 524 -14.67 -1.40 -17.45
C VAL A 524 -13.79 -1.48 -16.19
N ALA A 525 -14.37 -1.81 -15.03
CA ALA A 525 -13.63 -1.93 -13.78
C ALA A 525 -12.83 -3.25 -13.65
N LEU A 526 -13.08 -4.24 -14.50
CA LEU A 526 -12.35 -5.50 -14.49
C LEU A 526 -10.88 -5.31 -14.89
N PRO A 527 -9.96 -6.16 -14.39
CA PRO A 527 -8.58 -6.14 -14.84
C PRO A 527 -8.51 -6.42 -16.35
N LYS A 528 -7.57 -5.78 -17.05
CA LYS A 528 -7.41 -5.92 -18.51
C LYS A 528 -7.29 -7.37 -18.99
N ALA A 529 -6.75 -8.26 -18.15
CA ALA A 529 -6.65 -9.69 -18.42
C ALA A 529 -8.03 -10.39 -18.58
N ALA A 530 -9.10 -9.82 -18.03
CA ALA A 530 -10.46 -10.33 -18.16
C ALA A 530 -11.17 -9.87 -19.46
N TRP A 531 -10.59 -8.93 -20.21
CA TRP A 531 -11.13 -8.47 -21.50
C TRP A 531 -10.72 -9.43 -22.63
N ASP A 532 -11.28 -10.63 -22.58
CA ASP A 532 -11.06 -11.66 -23.59
C ASP A 532 -11.69 -11.33 -24.95
N SER A 533 -11.49 -12.20 -25.95
CA SER A 533 -12.05 -11.98 -27.29
C SER A 533 -13.59 -11.88 -27.30
N LYS A 534 -14.28 -12.52 -26.35
CA LYS A 534 -15.75 -12.46 -26.26
C LYS A 534 -16.20 -11.09 -25.77
N VAL A 535 -15.50 -10.52 -24.79
CA VAL A 535 -15.74 -9.14 -24.32
C VAL A 535 -15.52 -8.15 -25.46
N ILE A 536 -14.43 -8.28 -26.21
CA ILE A 536 -14.13 -7.37 -27.33
C ILE A 536 -15.20 -7.46 -28.44
N GLN A 537 -15.61 -8.68 -28.83
CA GLN A 537 -16.69 -8.87 -29.81
C GLN A 537 -18.03 -8.28 -29.34
N ALA A 538 -18.37 -8.42 -28.06
CA ALA A 538 -19.55 -7.81 -27.50
C ALA A 538 -19.47 -6.27 -27.52
N CYS A 539 -18.31 -5.71 -27.17
CA CYS A 539 -18.07 -4.27 -27.22
C CYS A 539 -18.15 -3.73 -28.65
N GLU A 540 -17.61 -4.44 -29.62
CA GLU A 540 -17.71 -4.11 -31.05
C GLU A 540 -19.18 -4.08 -31.50
N ARG A 541 -19.95 -5.12 -31.14
CA ARG A 541 -21.38 -5.21 -31.42
C ARG A 541 -22.16 -4.04 -30.84
N ILE A 542 -21.84 -3.62 -29.62
CA ILE A 542 -22.46 -2.48 -28.93
C ILE A 542 -22.09 -1.16 -29.61
N PHE A 543 -20.80 -0.91 -29.82
CA PHE A 543 -20.29 0.35 -30.36
C PHE A 543 -20.83 0.64 -31.77
N LEU A 544 -20.76 -0.38 -32.64
CA LEU A 544 -21.22 -0.33 -34.03
C LEU A 544 -22.74 -0.55 -34.17
N GLN A 545 -23.46 -0.76 -33.06
CA GLN A 545 -24.91 -0.98 -33.02
C GLN A 545 -25.37 -2.16 -33.90
N LEU A 546 -24.60 -3.26 -33.89
CA LEU A 546 -24.91 -4.47 -34.64
C LEU A 546 -26.05 -5.25 -33.95
N GLY A 547 -27.28 -5.02 -34.41
CA GLY A 547 -28.49 -5.75 -34.00
C GLY A 547 -29.54 -4.88 -33.32
N ARG A 548 -29.17 -4.07 -32.31
CA ARG A 548 -30.06 -3.09 -31.67
C ARG A 548 -29.36 -1.75 -31.45
N ARG A 549 -30.15 -0.70 -31.23
CA ARG A 549 -29.64 0.61 -30.81
C ARG A 549 -29.29 0.59 -29.32
N TYR A 550 -28.16 1.19 -28.98
CA TYR A 550 -27.67 1.34 -27.61
C TYR A 550 -27.58 2.81 -27.23
N ASP A 551 -27.67 3.08 -25.92
CA ASP A 551 -27.43 4.40 -25.34
C ASP A 551 -26.02 4.93 -25.67
N SER A 552 -25.86 6.24 -25.79
CA SER A 552 -24.55 6.86 -26.08
C SER A 552 -23.50 6.46 -25.04
N SER A 553 -23.86 6.44 -23.75
CA SER A 553 -22.92 6.15 -22.66
C SER A 553 -22.45 4.70 -22.72
N THR A 554 -23.34 3.78 -23.11
CA THR A 554 -22.97 2.38 -23.33
C THR A 554 -21.96 2.25 -24.45
N ARG A 555 -22.17 2.98 -25.56
CA ARG A 555 -21.27 2.96 -26.73
C ARG A 555 -19.90 3.57 -26.40
N THR A 556 -19.86 4.66 -25.64
CA THR A 556 -18.60 5.29 -25.23
C THR A 556 -17.83 4.41 -24.26
N LEU A 557 -18.50 3.74 -23.31
CA LEU A 557 -17.86 2.76 -22.42
C LEU A 557 -17.34 1.52 -23.18
N SER A 558 -18.09 1.00 -24.16
CA SER A 558 -17.60 -0.11 -24.99
C SER A 558 -16.37 0.30 -25.81
N LEU A 559 -16.35 1.55 -26.27
CA LEU A 559 -15.20 2.08 -27.00
C LEU A 559 -13.97 2.20 -26.11
N ASP A 560 -14.12 2.59 -24.83
CA ASP A 560 -13.00 2.65 -23.89
C ASP A 560 -12.34 1.27 -23.72
N ILE A 561 -13.14 0.20 -23.57
CA ILE A 561 -12.62 -1.17 -23.52
C ILE A 561 -11.87 -1.53 -24.81
N ILE A 562 -12.45 -1.27 -25.98
CA ILE A 562 -11.82 -1.59 -27.27
C ILE A 562 -10.48 -0.88 -27.43
N LEU A 563 -10.41 0.41 -27.11
CA LEU A 563 -9.19 1.21 -27.30
C LEU A 563 -8.10 0.86 -26.27
N GLU A 564 -8.47 0.53 -25.04
CA GLU A 564 -7.52 0.22 -23.96
C GLU A 564 -7.08 -1.25 -23.92
N ALA A 565 -7.81 -2.15 -24.59
CA ALA A 565 -7.48 -3.58 -24.74
C ALA A 565 -6.40 -3.88 -25.79
N ALA A 566 -5.71 -2.86 -26.32
CA ALA A 566 -4.71 -2.98 -27.39
C ALA A 566 -5.29 -3.68 -28.66
N PRO A 567 -6.23 -3.01 -29.37
CA PRO A 567 -6.99 -3.63 -30.45
C PRO A 567 -6.09 -4.05 -31.63
N SER A 568 -6.54 -5.06 -32.37
CA SER A 568 -5.90 -5.43 -33.64
C SER A 568 -5.98 -4.27 -34.64
N VAL A 569 -5.03 -4.21 -35.57
CA VAL A 569 -4.99 -3.14 -36.60
C VAL A 569 -6.28 -3.09 -37.41
N LYS A 570 -6.88 -4.25 -37.72
CA LYS A 570 -8.16 -4.34 -38.45
C LYS A 570 -9.32 -3.75 -37.66
N LEU A 571 -9.45 -4.13 -36.38
CA LEU A 571 -10.51 -3.59 -35.52
C LEU A 571 -10.35 -2.09 -35.29
N LEU A 572 -9.11 -1.62 -35.09
CA LEU A 572 -8.83 -0.19 -34.96
C LEU A 572 -9.17 0.57 -36.25
N GLU A 573 -8.87 0.01 -37.41
CA GLU A 573 -9.24 0.58 -38.71
C GLU A 573 -10.76 0.70 -38.87
N GLU A 574 -11.52 -0.33 -38.52
CA GLU A 574 -12.99 -0.31 -38.56
C GLU A 574 -13.59 0.74 -37.62
N VAL A 575 -13.04 0.85 -36.40
CA VAL A 575 -13.44 1.87 -35.42
C VAL A 575 -13.12 3.28 -35.92
N VAL A 576 -11.95 3.50 -36.53
CA VAL A 576 -11.59 4.82 -37.09
C VAL A 576 -12.49 5.18 -38.29
N LEU A 577 -12.81 4.20 -39.15
CA LEU A 577 -13.74 4.38 -40.27
C LEU A 577 -15.19 4.67 -39.82
N TYR A 578 -15.55 4.48 -38.55
CA TYR A 578 -16.84 4.93 -38.05
C TYR A 578 -16.98 6.47 -38.06
N LEU A 579 -15.88 7.24 -38.03
CA LEU A 579 -15.93 8.71 -38.10
C LEU A 579 -16.66 9.24 -39.35
N ILE A 580 -16.55 8.52 -40.47
CA ILE A 580 -17.19 8.88 -41.75
C ILE A 580 -18.60 8.32 -41.92
N LYS A 581 -19.03 7.36 -41.09
CA LYS A 581 -20.37 6.77 -41.21
C LYS A 581 -21.44 7.76 -40.73
N PRO A 582 -22.60 7.90 -41.40
CA PRO A 582 -23.66 8.77 -40.89
C PRO A 582 -24.20 8.22 -39.55
N ASP A 583 -24.18 9.04 -38.50
CA ASP A 583 -24.77 8.73 -37.20
C ASP A 583 -25.43 10.01 -36.67
N PRO A 584 -26.71 9.96 -36.25
CA PRO A 584 -27.38 11.12 -35.65
C PRO A 584 -26.69 11.61 -34.37
N ASN A 585 -26.02 10.71 -33.62
CA ASN A 585 -25.32 11.03 -32.38
C ASN A 585 -23.88 11.45 -32.66
N TYR A 586 -23.70 12.68 -33.16
CA TYR A 586 -22.39 13.25 -33.49
C TYR A 586 -21.44 13.35 -32.28
N GLU A 587 -21.97 13.37 -31.05
CA GLU A 587 -21.19 13.37 -29.81
C GLU A 587 -20.40 12.07 -29.61
N VAL A 588 -20.90 10.92 -30.08
CA VAL A 588 -20.17 9.64 -30.01
C VAL A 588 -18.94 9.65 -30.95
N LYS A 589 -19.06 10.29 -32.12
CA LYS A 589 -17.93 10.50 -33.03
C LYS A 589 -16.89 11.44 -32.44
N GLN A 590 -17.36 12.52 -31.81
CA GLN A 590 -16.47 13.44 -31.12
C GLN A 590 -15.74 12.75 -29.97
N TYR A 591 -16.44 11.93 -29.18
CA TYR A 591 -15.84 11.11 -28.13
C TYR A 591 -14.70 10.23 -28.69
N LEU A 592 -14.96 9.51 -29.79
CA LEU A 592 -13.94 8.70 -30.46
C LEU A 592 -12.72 9.53 -30.85
N LEU A 593 -12.91 10.68 -31.51
CA LEU A 593 -11.81 11.54 -31.93
C LEU A 593 -10.97 12.02 -30.74
N GLN A 594 -11.62 12.42 -29.64
CA GLN A 594 -10.94 12.88 -28.43
C GLN A 594 -10.17 11.74 -27.75
N ARG A 595 -10.74 10.54 -27.65
CA ARG A 595 -10.06 9.37 -27.07
C ARG A 595 -8.88 8.90 -27.90
N LEU A 596 -8.99 8.89 -29.23
CA LEU A 596 -7.87 8.60 -30.13
C LEU A 596 -6.70 9.57 -29.90
N ARG A 597 -6.98 10.87 -29.79
CA ARG A 597 -5.96 11.90 -29.48
C ARG A 597 -5.38 11.72 -28.07
N GLN A 598 -6.22 11.45 -27.09
CA GLN A 598 -5.80 11.25 -25.70
C GLN A 598 -4.86 10.04 -25.57
N ILE A 599 -5.23 8.88 -26.11
CA ILE A 599 -4.43 7.66 -26.01
C ILE A 599 -3.15 7.76 -26.84
N SER A 600 -3.21 8.31 -28.06
CA SER A 600 -2.02 8.50 -28.90
C SER A 600 -1.00 9.48 -28.30
N SER A 601 -1.43 10.43 -27.48
CA SER A 601 -0.52 11.34 -26.77
C SER A 601 0.31 10.64 -25.67
N LYS A 602 -0.22 9.54 -25.09
CA LYS A 602 0.45 8.76 -24.06
C LYS A 602 1.21 7.56 -24.61
N ASN A 603 0.65 6.89 -25.62
CA ASN A 603 1.19 5.64 -26.17
C ASN A 603 1.71 5.85 -27.59
N ILE A 604 3.04 5.82 -27.73
CA ILE A 604 3.76 6.02 -28.99
C ILE A 604 3.41 4.93 -30.02
N GLU A 605 3.30 3.66 -29.59
CA GLU A 605 2.99 2.53 -30.47
C GLU A 605 1.56 2.63 -31.01
N PHE A 606 0.59 2.94 -30.14
CA PHE A 606 -0.78 3.20 -30.55
C PHE A 606 -0.85 4.38 -31.54
N GLY A 607 -0.11 5.45 -31.25
CA GLY A 607 0.00 6.60 -32.15
C GLY A 607 0.60 6.26 -33.52
N ALA A 608 1.55 5.33 -33.59
CA ALA A 608 2.12 4.85 -34.86
C ALA A 608 1.09 4.07 -35.67
N LYS A 609 0.42 3.08 -35.07
CA LYS A 609 -0.66 2.31 -35.72
C LYS A 609 -1.77 3.22 -36.24
N LEU A 610 -2.14 4.22 -35.45
CA LEU A 610 -3.15 5.20 -35.84
C LEU A 610 -2.69 6.01 -37.07
N ARG A 611 -1.45 6.52 -37.07
CA ARG A 611 -0.90 7.25 -38.24
C ARG A 611 -0.90 6.38 -39.50
N ASP A 612 -0.54 5.11 -39.40
CA ASP A 612 -0.51 4.20 -40.55
C ASP A 612 -1.91 3.97 -41.14
N ILE A 613 -2.93 3.79 -40.29
CA ILE A 613 -4.34 3.68 -40.71
C ILE A 613 -4.78 4.96 -41.42
N PHE A 614 -4.46 6.12 -40.84
CA PHE A 614 -4.78 7.43 -41.42
C PHE A 614 -4.09 7.63 -42.79
N LEU A 615 -2.86 7.16 -42.95
CA LEU A 615 -2.13 7.21 -44.23
C LEU A 615 -2.71 6.24 -45.26
N LYS A 616 -3.08 5.03 -44.85
CA LYS A 616 -3.68 4.01 -45.71
C LYS A 616 -5.05 4.46 -46.25
N GLU A 617 -5.91 4.97 -45.37
CA GLU A 617 -7.27 5.42 -45.69
C GLU A 617 -7.33 6.94 -45.94
N LYS A 618 -6.21 7.54 -46.41
CA LYS A 618 -6.04 8.99 -46.56
C LYS A 618 -7.17 9.65 -47.34
N SER A 619 -7.63 9.05 -48.44
CA SER A 619 -8.70 9.59 -49.28
C SER A 619 -10.05 9.74 -48.56
N LYS A 620 -10.29 8.94 -47.51
CA LYS A 620 -11.54 8.97 -46.74
C LYS A 620 -11.40 9.79 -45.45
N LEU A 621 -10.29 9.61 -44.73
CA LEU A 621 -10.10 10.15 -43.38
C LEU A 621 -9.50 11.56 -43.34
N PHE A 622 -8.70 11.97 -44.33
CA PHE A 622 -8.16 13.34 -44.41
C PHE A 622 -9.18 14.30 -45.04
N THR A 623 -10.36 14.37 -44.44
CA THR A 623 -11.41 15.29 -44.86
C THR A 623 -11.89 16.10 -43.65
N TYR A 624 -12.31 17.34 -43.90
CA TYR A 624 -12.94 18.19 -42.87
C TYR A 624 -14.19 17.52 -42.29
N HIS A 625 -14.88 16.67 -43.05
CA HIS A 625 -16.02 15.89 -42.58
C HIS A 625 -15.64 14.85 -41.50
N ALA A 626 -14.50 14.18 -41.65
CA ALA A 626 -14.04 13.18 -40.67
C ALA A 626 -13.39 13.82 -39.43
N LEU A 627 -12.59 14.88 -39.61
CA LEU A 627 -11.78 15.48 -38.55
C LEU A 627 -12.45 16.68 -37.85
N GLY A 628 -13.42 17.33 -38.49
CA GLY A 628 -14.16 18.49 -37.98
C GLY A 628 -15.53 18.12 -37.41
N GLN A 629 -15.57 17.25 -36.40
CA GLN A 629 -16.83 16.86 -35.76
C GLN A 629 -17.44 18.03 -34.96
N ARG A 630 -18.77 18.20 -35.04
CA ARG A 630 -19.52 19.28 -34.39
C ARG A 630 -19.60 19.16 -32.85
N GLY A 631 -19.36 17.97 -32.29
CA GLY A 631 -19.63 17.67 -30.88
C GLY A 631 -18.80 18.47 -29.88
N LEU A 632 -19.36 18.67 -28.69
CA LEU A 632 -18.71 19.38 -27.57
C LEU A 632 -18.04 18.43 -26.58
N THR A 633 -18.29 17.12 -26.70
CA THR A 633 -17.67 16.09 -25.86
C THR A 633 -16.14 16.23 -25.82
N THR A 634 -15.55 16.08 -24.64
CA THR A 634 -14.11 16.22 -24.45
C THR A 634 -13.51 15.11 -23.62
N ALA A 635 -12.28 14.72 -23.97
CA ALA A 635 -11.50 13.74 -23.22
C ALA A 635 -10.03 14.16 -23.26
N PHE A 636 -9.42 14.37 -22.10
CA PHE A 636 -8.02 14.78 -22.02
C PHE A 636 -7.33 14.29 -20.76
N THR A 637 -6.01 14.26 -20.81
CA THR A 637 -5.16 14.05 -19.62
C THR A 637 -4.19 15.21 -19.47
N ARG A 638 -3.99 15.67 -18.23
CA ARG A 638 -3.00 16.69 -17.85
C ARG A 638 -2.18 16.18 -16.68
N SER A 639 -0.87 16.36 -16.73
CA SER A 639 -0.01 16.09 -15.57
C SER A 639 -0.10 17.25 -14.59
N PHE A 640 -0.36 16.95 -13.31
CA PHE A 640 -0.29 17.91 -12.22
C PHE A 640 0.97 17.73 -11.35
N LEU A 641 1.54 16.52 -11.37
CA LEU A 641 2.77 16.15 -10.69
C LEU A 641 3.67 15.42 -11.68
N SER A 642 4.94 15.83 -11.75
CA SER A 642 5.97 15.09 -12.46
C SER A 642 7.22 15.05 -11.61
N SER A 643 7.64 13.84 -11.24
CA SER A 643 8.89 13.56 -10.56
C SER A 643 9.54 12.34 -11.20
N PRO A 644 10.86 12.13 -11.00
CA PRO A 644 11.54 10.94 -11.53
C PRO A 644 10.94 9.62 -11.04
N SER A 645 10.25 9.61 -9.89
CA SER A 645 9.71 8.41 -9.26
C SER A 645 8.20 8.24 -9.41
N ALA A 646 7.47 9.33 -9.66
CA ALA A 646 6.02 9.31 -9.77
C ALA A 646 5.49 10.42 -10.66
N ASN A 647 4.46 10.09 -11.44
CA ASN A 647 3.70 11.04 -12.23
C ASN A 647 2.25 11.07 -11.75
N GLY A 648 1.72 12.26 -11.48
CA GLY A 648 0.32 12.46 -11.17
C GLY A 648 -0.40 13.04 -12.38
N SER A 649 -1.51 12.42 -12.77
CA SER A 649 -2.34 12.82 -13.91
C SER A 649 -3.77 13.08 -13.50
N LEU A 650 -4.34 14.17 -14.01
CA LEU A 650 -5.76 14.46 -14.00
C LEU A 650 -6.34 14.03 -15.35
N ILE A 651 -7.23 13.05 -15.30
CA ILE A 651 -7.94 12.53 -16.46
C ILE A 651 -9.36 13.08 -16.39
N SER A 652 -9.81 13.76 -17.44
CA SER A 652 -11.19 14.22 -17.50
C SER A 652 -11.85 13.78 -18.80
N ILE A 653 -13.06 13.26 -18.67
CA ILE A 653 -13.91 12.82 -19.76
C ILE A 653 -15.30 13.44 -19.52
N GLN A 654 -15.77 14.26 -20.44
CA GLN A 654 -17.05 14.96 -20.37
C GLN A 654 -17.87 14.60 -21.61
N GLU A 655 -18.82 13.69 -21.43
CA GLU A 655 -19.80 13.28 -22.43
C GLU A 655 -20.98 14.24 -22.42
N ILE A 656 -21.21 14.89 -23.56
CA ILE A 656 -22.26 15.89 -23.75
C ILE A 656 -23.36 15.29 -24.63
N SER A 657 -24.61 15.63 -24.35
CA SER A 657 -25.77 15.33 -25.19
C SER A 657 -26.69 16.55 -25.24
N GLY A 658 -27.09 16.97 -26.44
CA GLY A 658 -27.98 18.13 -26.60
C GLY A 658 -27.43 19.44 -26.04
N GLY A 659 -26.10 19.60 -25.98
CA GLY A 659 -25.44 20.77 -25.38
C GLY A 659 -25.31 20.74 -23.85
N LEU A 660 -25.83 19.69 -23.19
CA LEU A 660 -25.78 19.48 -21.75
C LEU A 660 -24.85 18.33 -21.36
N LEU A 661 -24.28 18.41 -20.16
CA LEU A 661 -23.50 17.29 -19.60
C LEU A 661 -24.41 16.09 -19.36
N LYS A 662 -24.12 14.96 -20.01
CA LYS A 662 -24.79 13.67 -19.76
C LYS A 662 -24.02 12.85 -18.73
N ARG A 663 -22.70 12.75 -18.90
CA ARG A 663 -21.81 12.03 -18.00
C ARG A 663 -20.43 12.69 -17.97
N GLY A 664 -20.00 13.11 -16.79
CA GLY A 664 -18.67 13.66 -16.54
C GLY A 664 -17.88 12.76 -15.62
N ILE A 665 -16.59 12.58 -15.88
CA ILE A 665 -15.65 11.89 -15.00
C ILE A 665 -14.40 12.75 -14.88
N VAL A 666 -13.96 12.95 -13.64
CA VAL A 666 -12.65 13.50 -13.28
C VAL A 666 -11.96 12.48 -12.40
N ASP A 667 -10.86 11.93 -12.88
CA ASP A 667 -10.07 10.93 -12.19
C ASP A 667 -8.67 11.48 -11.88
N VAL A 668 -8.24 11.27 -10.64
CA VAL A 668 -6.91 11.63 -10.16
C VAL A 668 -6.11 10.35 -10.02
N SER A 669 -5.22 10.12 -10.98
CA SER A 669 -4.37 8.93 -11.01
C SER A 669 -2.92 9.27 -10.66
N VAL A 670 -2.27 8.33 -9.99
CA VAL A 670 -0.84 8.37 -9.68
C VAL A 670 -0.19 7.14 -10.30
N GLU A 671 0.89 7.39 -11.04
CA GLU A 671 1.70 6.38 -11.71
C GLU A 671 3.05 6.29 -11.01
N SER A 672 3.43 5.10 -10.54
CA SER A 672 4.74 4.83 -9.94
C SER A 672 5.09 3.34 -10.08
N VAL A 673 6.38 3.01 -10.19
CA VAL A 673 6.87 1.62 -10.32
C VAL A 673 6.21 0.86 -11.50
N GLY A 674 5.87 1.56 -12.58
CA GLY A 674 5.23 0.97 -13.77
C GLY A 674 3.75 0.60 -13.61
N GLU A 675 3.13 0.91 -12.47
CA GLU A 675 1.69 0.73 -12.21
C GLU A 675 0.98 2.09 -12.07
N SER A 676 -0.33 2.10 -12.34
CA SER A 676 -1.18 3.29 -12.27
C SER A 676 -2.36 3.00 -11.35
N SER A 677 -2.60 3.91 -10.42
CA SER A 677 -3.66 3.77 -9.43
C SER A 677 -4.52 5.02 -9.35
N SER A 678 -5.84 4.83 -9.37
CA SER A 678 -6.81 5.91 -9.14
C SER A 678 -6.94 6.15 -7.64
N ILE A 679 -6.62 7.36 -7.21
CA ILE A 679 -6.75 7.77 -5.80
C ILE A 679 -8.18 8.22 -5.53
N PHE A 680 -8.75 8.98 -6.47
CA PHE A 680 -10.08 9.56 -6.34
C PHE A 680 -10.69 9.81 -7.71
N THR A 681 -11.92 9.33 -7.89
CA THR A 681 -12.74 9.60 -9.07
C THR A 681 -14.03 10.31 -8.66
N LEU A 682 -14.30 11.43 -9.32
CA LEU A 682 -15.56 12.15 -9.26
C LEU A 682 -16.30 11.97 -10.58
N GLY A 683 -17.47 11.36 -10.52
CA GLY A 683 -18.41 11.24 -11.62
C GLY A 683 -19.61 12.16 -11.42
N LEU A 684 -20.08 12.80 -12.48
CA LEU A 684 -21.35 13.50 -12.53
C LEU A 684 -22.22 12.85 -13.60
N PHE A 685 -23.52 12.74 -13.35
CA PHE A 685 -24.48 12.26 -14.35
C PHE A 685 -25.72 13.12 -14.33
N ALA A 686 -26.32 13.33 -15.50
CA ALA A 686 -27.60 13.99 -15.62
C ALA A 686 -28.41 13.43 -16.80
N GLY A 687 -29.74 13.48 -16.65
CA GLY A 687 -30.73 13.07 -17.65
C GLY A 687 -31.95 13.99 -17.62
N GLY A 688 -32.69 14.08 -18.72
CA GLY A 688 -33.95 14.84 -18.79
C GLY A 688 -33.86 16.38 -18.70
N LEU A 689 -32.66 16.96 -18.58
CA LEU A 689 -32.45 18.40 -18.39
C LEU A 689 -32.61 19.26 -19.66
N SER A 690 -32.65 18.65 -20.84
CA SER A 690 -32.84 19.35 -22.12
C SER A 690 -34.16 20.11 -22.20
N SER A 691 -35.17 19.63 -21.47
CA SER A 691 -36.50 20.26 -21.34
C SER A 691 -36.47 21.67 -20.73
N PHE A 692 -35.46 22.01 -19.92
CA PHE A 692 -35.35 23.32 -19.27
C PHE A 692 -34.62 24.37 -20.10
N ILE A 693 -33.83 23.92 -21.07
CA ILE A 693 -32.98 24.79 -21.90
C ILE A 693 -33.64 25.11 -23.24
N SER A 694 -34.54 24.25 -23.69
CA SER A 694 -35.29 24.42 -24.94
C SER A 694 -36.55 25.26 -24.72
N SER A 695 -36.45 26.59 -24.80
CA SER A 695 -37.62 27.43 -25.08
C SER A 695 -37.75 27.84 -26.56
N ASP A 696 -36.70 27.78 -27.40
CA ASP A 696 -36.78 28.32 -28.77
C ASP A 696 -35.87 27.62 -29.80
N SER A 697 -36.22 26.41 -30.23
CA SER A 697 -35.78 25.93 -31.55
C SER A 697 -36.80 24.97 -32.17
N GLU A 698 -37.89 25.53 -32.68
CA GLU A 698 -38.61 24.93 -33.80
C GLU A 698 -37.65 24.92 -35.01
N GLY A 699 -37.09 23.76 -35.35
CA GLY A 699 -36.35 23.61 -36.62
C GLY A 699 -35.06 22.79 -36.57
N ALA A 700 -35.12 21.54 -36.13
CA ALA A 700 -34.30 20.47 -36.68
C ALA A 700 -34.94 19.14 -36.28
N GLY A 701 -35.32 18.33 -37.27
CA GLY A 701 -36.10 17.08 -37.08
C GLY A 701 -35.45 16.09 -36.12
N ALA A 702 -35.70 16.26 -34.83
CA ALA A 702 -35.51 15.25 -33.81
C ALA A 702 -36.61 14.22 -34.02
N SER A 703 -36.34 13.19 -34.83
CA SER A 703 -37.12 11.97 -34.84
C SER A 703 -37.05 11.33 -33.45
N SER A 704 -37.98 11.73 -32.60
CA SER A 704 -38.66 10.95 -31.56
C SER A 704 -38.13 9.52 -31.34
N ALA A 705 -37.18 9.37 -30.42
CA ALA A 705 -36.89 8.09 -29.74
C ALA A 705 -36.15 8.27 -28.39
N GLU A 706 -35.90 9.50 -27.93
CA GLU A 706 -35.63 9.74 -26.53
C GLU A 706 -36.98 9.86 -25.83
N VAL A 707 -37.40 8.77 -25.18
CA VAL A 707 -38.47 8.82 -24.16
C VAL A 707 -38.13 9.98 -23.23
N THR A 708 -39.11 10.84 -22.95
CA THR A 708 -38.98 11.93 -21.99
C THR A 708 -38.49 11.36 -20.66
N GLU A 709 -37.19 11.49 -20.41
CA GLU A 709 -36.59 11.12 -19.13
C GLU A 709 -36.92 12.21 -18.12
N ASP A 710 -37.27 11.80 -16.91
CA ASP A 710 -37.40 12.72 -15.80
C ASP A 710 -36.07 13.45 -15.57
N ALA A 711 -36.16 14.72 -15.20
CA ALA A 711 -35.00 15.53 -14.87
C ALA A 711 -34.28 14.94 -13.66
N THR A 712 -33.09 14.40 -13.88
CA THR A 712 -32.29 13.76 -12.82
C THR A 712 -30.86 14.26 -12.91
N ALA A 713 -30.23 14.48 -11.76
CA ALA A 713 -28.79 14.70 -11.68
C ALA A 713 -28.23 14.13 -10.39
N GLY A 714 -26.97 13.73 -10.46
CA GLY A 714 -26.27 13.20 -9.30
C GLY A 714 -24.78 13.04 -9.53
N MET A 715 -24.16 12.46 -8.51
CA MET A 715 -22.74 12.30 -8.38
C MET A 715 -22.39 10.87 -8.00
N GLU A 716 -21.33 10.35 -8.61
CA GLU A 716 -20.70 9.08 -8.26
C GLU A 716 -19.30 9.37 -7.74
N ILE A 717 -18.93 8.74 -6.62
CA ILE A 717 -17.59 8.89 -6.06
C ILE A 717 -16.94 7.51 -6.01
N ALA A 718 -15.66 7.45 -6.36
CA ALA A 718 -14.81 6.31 -6.05
C ALA A 718 -13.55 6.77 -5.31
N LEU A 719 -13.21 6.04 -4.25
CA LEU A 719 -12.06 6.31 -3.39
C LEU A 719 -11.16 5.07 -3.39
N LEU A 720 -9.89 5.22 -3.74
CA LEU A 720 -8.94 4.10 -3.87
C LEU A 720 -9.45 2.96 -4.77
N GLY A 721 -10.19 3.30 -5.84
CA GLY A 721 -10.81 2.34 -6.75
C GLY A 721 -12.15 1.76 -6.29
N THR A 722 -12.57 1.98 -5.05
CA THR A 722 -13.85 1.51 -4.50
C THR A 722 -14.96 2.53 -4.75
N GLN A 723 -16.01 2.15 -5.47
CA GLN A 723 -17.19 3.00 -5.67
C GLN A 723 -18.09 2.97 -4.42
N ILE A 724 -18.47 4.15 -3.94
CA ILE A 724 -19.52 4.30 -2.93
C ILE A 724 -20.88 4.54 -3.59
N ARG A 725 -21.95 4.47 -2.79
CA ARG A 725 -23.33 4.71 -3.25
C ARG A 725 -23.42 6.06 -3.97
N PRO A 726 -24.03 6.14 -5.17
CA PRO A 726 -24.25 7.41 -5.84
C PRO A 726 -25.15 8.35 -5.03
N PHE A 727 -24.83 9.64 -5.06
CA PHE A 727 -25.65 10.69 -4.48
C PHE A 727 -26.53 11.29 -5.57
N VAL A 728 -27.85 11.19 -5.40
CA VAL A 728 -28.82 11.83 -6.30
C VAL A 728 -29.16 13.19 -5.71
N PHE A 729 -28.98 14.25 -6.50
CA PHE A 729 -29.28 15.62 -6.05
C PHE A 729 -30.77 15.92 -6.13
N PHE A 730 -31.42 15.45 -7.19
CA PHE A 730 -32.86 15.55 -7.39
C PHE A 730 -33.32 14.47 -8.37
N ASN A 731 -34.56 14.04 -8.22
CA ASN A 731 -35.23 13.13 -9.12
C ASN A 731 -36.61 13.67 -9.49
N GLY A 732 -36.72 14.25 -10.68
CA GLY A 732 -37.92 14.89 -11.19
C GLY A 732 -37.86 16.42 -11.08
N GLN A 733 -38.73 17.08 -11.87
CA GLN A 733 -38.74 18.53 -11.99
C GLN A 733 -39.20 19.25 -10.72
N GLY A 734 -40.11 18.64 -9.94
CA GLY A 734 -40.63 19.22 -8.70
C GLY A 734 -39.55 19.40 -7.64
N GLU A 735 -38.72 18.37 -7.42
CA GLU A 735 -37.60 18.43 -6.46
C GLU A 735 -36.54 19.45 -6.89
N LEU A 736 -36.17 19.46 -8.17
CA LEU A 736 -35.24 20.44 -8.73
C LEU A 736 -35.72 21.88 -8.48
N MET A 737 -36.97 22.18 -8.84
CA MET A 737 -37.52 23.52 -8.63
C MET A 737 -37.60 23.84 -7.14
N GLY A 738 -37.95 22.88 -6.29
CA GLY A 738 -37.90 23.04 -4.83
C GLY A 738 -36.53 23.48 -4.32
N HIS A 739 -35.44 22.88 -4.84
CA HIS A 739 -34.08 23.29 -4.50
C HIS A 739 -33.73 24.69 -4.98
N VAL A 740 -34.12 25.04 -6.22
CA VAL A 740 -33.87 26.37 -6.78
C VAL A 740 -34.60 27.46 -5.97
N TRP A 741 -35.87 27.24 -5.64
CA TRP A 741 -36.67 28.22 -4.88
C TRP A 741 -36.25 28.35 -3.42
N SER A 742 -35.83 27.25 -2.78
CA SER A 742 -35.33 27.26 -1.40
C SER A 742 -33.89 27.75 -1.27
N GLY A 743 -33.15 27.87 -2.38
CA GLY A 743 -31.74 28.26 -2.37
C GLY A 743 -30.86 27.29 -1.57
N THR A 744 -31.19 26.00 -1.56
CA THR A 744 -30.57 24.98 -0.67
C THR A 744 -29.06 24.80 -0.88
N ALA A 745 -28.53 25.24 -2.02
CA ALA A 745 -27.11 25.22 -2.36
C ALA A 745 -26.51 26.61 -2.57
N SER A 746 -27.21 27.68 -2.16
CA SER A 746 -26.74 29.07 -2.32
C SER A 746 -25.53 29.41 -1.46
N THR A 747 -25.25 28.60 -0.44
CA THR A 747 -24.05 28.66 0.41
C THR A 747 -23.24 27.39 0.27
N ARG A 748 -21.94 27.47 0.53
CA ARG A 748 -21.04 26.31 0.61
C ARG A 748 -21.58 25.21 1.52
N THR A 749 -21.89 24.06 0.93
CA THR A 749 -22.39 22.87 1.63
C THR A 749 -21.47 21.67 1.39
N PRO A 750 -20.97 21.00 2.44
CA PRO A 750 -20.23 19.74 2.29
C PRO A 750 -21.15 18.64 1.72
N ALA A 751 -20.73 18.03 0.60
CA ALA A 751 -21.43 16.92 -0.03
C ALA A 751 -20.84 15.56 0.38
N PHE A 752 -19.52 15.50 0.59
CA PHE A 752 -18.84 14.29 1.00
C PHE A 752 -17.60 14.63 1.82
N GLN A 753 -17.47 14.00 2.99
CA GLN A 753 -16.31 14.13 3.86
C GLN A 753 -15.86 12.75 4.28
N ALA A 754 -14.55 12.49 4.32
CA ALA A 754 -14.01 11.22 4.81
C ALA A 754 -12.57 11.28 5.28
N LEU A 755 -12.24 10.43 6.26
CA LEU A 755 -10.88 10.04 6.59
C LEU A 755 -10.61 8.64 6.03
N ALA A 756 -9.52 8.48 5.30
CA ALA A 756 -9.14 7.21 4.67
C ALA A 756 -7.66 6.91 4.88
N LEU A 757 -7.34 5.62 5.00
CA LEU A 757 -5.97 5.11 5.09
C LEU A 757 -5.46 4.83 3.67
N LEU A 758 -4.47 5.61 3.22
CA LEU A 758 -3.83 5.45 1.90
C LEU A 758 -2.65 4.48 1.94
N HIS A 759 -1.75 4.63 2.92
CA HIS A 759 -0.56 3.80 3.06
C HIS A 759 -0.65 2.99 4.34
N ASP A 760 -0.40 1.69 4.23
CA ASP A 760 -0.35 0.78 5.37
C ASP A 760 0.74 -0.27 5.15
N HIS A 761 1.88 -0.07 5.81
CA HIS A 761 2.94 -1.04 5.85
C HIS A 761 3.52 -1.14 7.26
N ARG A 762 3.73 -2.35 7.72
CA ARG A 762 4.39 -2.66 8.98
C ARG A 762 5.17 -3.94 8.81
N GLU A 763 6.45 -3.90 9.13
CA GLU A 763 7.33 -5.05 9.04
C GLU A 763 8.27 -5.06 10.23
N LEU A 764 8.38 -6.22 10.87
CA LEU A 764 9.39 -6.46 11.89
C LEU A 764 10.60 -7.14 11.24
N LEU A 765 11.72 -6.43 11.21
CA LEU A 765 12.99 -6.92 10.70
C LEU A 765 13.89 -7.36 11.84
N PRO A 766 14.16 -8.67 11.98
CA PRO A 766 15.17 -9.14 12.92
C PRO A 766 16.58 -8.81 12.39
N LEU A 767 17.35 -8.08 13.18
CA LEU A 767 18.73 -7.68 12.90
C LEU A 767 19.68 -8.72 13.48
N GLN A 768 20.78 -8.99 12.77
CA GLN A 768 21.80 -9.94 13.18
C GLN A 768 22.47 -9.55 14.51
N THR A 769 22.47 -8.26 14.86
CA THR A 769 22.97 -7.75 16.15
C THR A 769 22.19 -8.25 17.36
N GLY A 770 21.04 -8.93 17.15
CA GLY A 770 20.18 -9.41 18.23
C GLY A 770 19.10 -8.41 18.63
N PHE A 771 18.64 -7.55 17.71
CA PHE A 771 17.55 -6.60 17.97
C PHE A 771 16.54 -6.64 16.83
N ILE A 772 15.31 -6.20 17.08
CA ILE A 772 14.25 -6.15 16.06
C ILE A 772 13.99 -4.69 15.70
N ALA A 773 14.09 -4.37 14.40
CA ALA A 773 13.65 -3.10 13.87
C ALA A 773 12.17 -3.16 13.49
N ASP A 774 11.36 -2.30 14.12
CA ASP A 774 9.95 -2.09 13.78
C ASP A 774 9.88 -0.98 12.72
N ILE A 775 9.58 -1.37 11.49
CA ILE A 775 9.38 -0.46 10.37
C ILE A 775 7.88 -0.30 10.16
N THR A 776 7.39 0.93 10.18
CA THR A 776 5.99 1.26 10.01
C THR A 776 5.87 2.45 9.06
N LEU A 777 4.99 2.35 8.06
CA LEU A 777 4.58 3.44 7.19
C LEU A 777 3.06 3.56 7.21
N LEU A 778 2.58 4.70 7.68
CA LEU A 778 1.16 5.00 7.74
C LEU A 778 0.88 6.31 7.00
N GLY A 779 -0.09 6.28 6.09
CA GLY A 779 -0.48 7.45 5.31
C GLY A 779 -1.98 7.66 5.39
N GLY A 780 -2.42 8.79 5.92
CA GLY A 780 -3.82 9.17 6.04
C GLY A 780 -4.17 10.27 5.05
N MET A 781 -5.40 10.21 4.57
CA MET A 781 -6.05 11.28 3.83
C MET A 781 -7.28 11.76 4.56
N SER A 782 -7.46 13.07 4.64
CA SER A 782 -8.71 13.71 4.98
C SER A 782 -9.24 14.39 3.73
N PHE A 783 -10.49 14.12 3.38
CA PHE A 783 -11.09 14.58 2.15
C PHE A 783 -12.40 15.31 2.46
N GLU A 784 -12.61 16.42 1.77
CA GLU A 784 -13.86 17.18 1.77
C GLU A 784 -14.16 17.63 0.34
N LEU A 785 -15.37 17.31 -0.12
CA LEU A 785 -15.97 17.85 -1.32
C LEU A 785 -17.16 18.71 -0.90
N ALA A 786 -17.08 20.00 -1.21
CA ALA A 786 -18.14 20.97 -0.95
C ALA A 786 -18.54 21.66 -2.25
N GLY A 787 -19.79 22.10 -2.31
CA GLY A 787 -20.33 22.79 -3.47
C GLY A 787 -21.18 23.99 -3.08
N GLU A 788 -21.23 24.96 -3.98
CA GLU A 788 -22.12 26.11 -3.95
C GLU A 788 -22.64 26.37 -5.36
N VAL A 789 -23.92 26.68 -5.47
CA VAL A 789 -24.61 27.02 -6.71
C VAL A 789 -25.51 28.23 -6.44
N GLN A 790 -25.20 29.33 -7.10
CA GLN A 790 -26.02 30.53 -7.14
C GLN A 790 -26.64 30.63 -8.53
N LEU A 791 -27.97 30.66 -8.59
CA LEU A 791 -28.72 30.80 -9.83
C LEU A 791 -29.66 31.98 -9.72
N SER A 792 -29.64 32.85 -10.72
CA SER A 792 -30.55 33.97 -10.81
C SER A 792 -31.28 33.94 -12.15
N LEU A 793 -32.58 33.65 -12.10
CA LEU A 793 -33.45 33.68 -13.27
C LEU A 793 -33.66 35.11 -13.79
N TRP A 794 -33.54 36.12 -12.92
CA TRP A 794 -33.74 37.54 -13.28
C TRP A 794 -32.55 38.09 -14.08
N SER A 795 -31.32 37.89 -13.59
CA SER A 795 -30.10 38.29 -14.30
C SER A 795 -29.65 37.27 -15.35
N ARG A 796 -30.37 36.14 -15.47
CA ARG A 796 -30.11 35.07 -16.44
C ARG A 796 -28.66 34.56 -16.40
N ASN A 797 -28.15 34.41 -15.18
CA ASN A 797 -26.80 33.90 -14.93
C ASN A 797 -26.79 32.84 -13.81
N ALA A 798 -25.79 31.98 -13.85
CA ALA A 798 -25.51 31.04 -12.77
C ALA A 798 -24.02 30.97 -12.48
N HIS A 799 -23.69 30.90 -11.20
CA HIS A 799 -22.35 30.71 -10.69
C HIS A 799 -22.32 29.43 -9.87
N SER A 800 -21.34 28.57 -10.11
CA SER A 800 -21.12 27.39 -9.28
C SER A 800 -19.66 27.25 -8.93
N THR A 801 -19.41 26.88 -7.68
CA THR A 801 -18.09 26.48 -7.19
C THR A 801 -18.17 25.08 -6.63
N VAL A 802 -17.24 24.24 -7.02
CA VAL A 802 -17.03 22.91 -6.44
C VAL A 802 -15.61 22.89 -5.91
N GLU A 803 -15.49 22.77 -4.59
CA GLU A 803 -14.22 22.75 -3.88
C GLU A 803 -13.90 21.32 -3.45
N LYS A 804 -12.76 20.82 -3.90
CA LYS A 804 -12.14 19.62 -3.36
C LYS A 804 -10.97 20.03 -2.48
N ASN A 805 -11.12 19.81 -1.19
CA ASN A 805 -10.04 19.93 -0.21
C ASN A 805 -9.57 18.54 0.19
N ALA A 806 -8.26 18.32 0.15
CA ALA A 806 -7.67 17.10 0.67
C ALA A 806 -6.44 17.42 1.52
N GLY A 807 -6.39 16.87 2.72
CA GLY A 807 -5.23 16.85 3.59
C GLY A 807 -4.56 15.50 3.54
N LEU A 808 -3.25 15.47 3.27
CA LEU A 808 -2.46 14.26 3.23
C LEU A 808 -1.40 14.32 4.33
N SER A 809 -1.25 13.22 5.06
CA SER A 809 -0.21 13.05 6.08
C SER A 809 0.37 11.65 5.96
N LEU A 810 1.67 11.55 5.76
CA LEU A 810 2.43 10.31 5.67
C LEU A 810 3.49 10.30 6.75
N THR A 811 3.50 9.28 7.59
CA THR A 811 4.49 9.09 8.64
C THR A 811 5.18 7.74 8.44
N GLY A 812 6.49 7.78 8.20
CA GLY A 812 7.35 6.61 8.25
C GLY A 812 8.13 6.60 9.55
N LEU A 813 8.07 5.49 10.29
CA LEU A 813 8.75 5.27 11.55
C LEU A 813 9.60 4.01 11.44
N THR A 814 10.87 4.13 11.80
CA THR A 814 11.77 3.01 12.01
C THR A 814 12.31 3.10 13.42
N ARG A 815 12.04 2.08 14.22
CA ARG A 815 12.35 2.05 15.65
C ARG A 815 13.08 0.77 16.02
N VAL A 816 14.13 0.90 16.81
CA VAL A 816 14.79 -0.21 17.49
C VAL A 816 14.77 0.09 18.97
N ASP A 817 14.09 -0.78 19.69
CA ASP A 817 13.68 -0.58 21.07
C ASP A 817 14.26 -1.73 21.91
N SER A 818 15.02 -1.38 22.95
CA SER A 818 15.50 -2.31 23.97
C SER A 818 15.17 -1.79 25.38
N GLN A 819 15.38 -2.62 26.41
CA GLN A 819 15.22 -2.19 27.81
C GLN A 819 16.15 -1.05 28.23
N PHE A 820 17.33 -0.93 27.60
CA PHE A 820 18.38 0.02 28.00
C PHE A 820 18.59 1.17 26.99
N VAL A 821 18.08 1.08 25.76
CA VAL A 821 18.15 2.16 24.78
C VAL A 821 16.98 2.12 23.80
N LYS A 822 16.46 3.28 23.43
CA LYS A 822 15.41 3.45 22.42
C LYS A 822 15.89 4.39 21.34
N SER A 823 15.94 3.90 20.10
CA SER A 823 16.38 4.67 18.93
C SER A 823 15.29 4.65 17.87
N GLN A 824 14.97 5.82 17.32
CA GLN A 824 13.98 5.94 16.26
C GLN A 824 14.34 7.02 15.23
N VAL A 825 13.94 6.77 13.99
CA VAL A 825 13.89 7.75 12.91
C VAL A 825 12.46 7.81 12.41
N GLU A 826 11.91 9.02 12.41
CA GLU A 826 10.57 9.32 11.94
C GLU A 826 10.69 10.36 10.82
N PHE A 827 10.08 10.11 9.67
CA PHE A 827 9.86 11.13 8.66
C PHE A 827 8.37 11.37 8.49
N ASN A 828 8.00 12.63 8.31
CA ASN A 828 6.63 13.09 8.13
C ASN A 828 6.54 13.93 6.86
N LEU A 829 5.64 13.55 5.96
CA LEU A 829 5.27 14.31 4.77
C LEU A 829 3.82 14.75 4.89
N ALA A 830 3.59 16.06 4.76
CA ALA A 830 2.25 16.63 4.87
C ALA A 830 2.00 17.69 3.81
N THR A 831 0.81 17.67 3.20
CA THR A 831 0.37 18.62 2.18
C THR A 831 -1.16 18.76 2.14
N GLU A 832 -1.68 19.94 1.78
CA GLU A 832 -3.11 20.20 1.58
C GLU A 832 -3.39 20.55 0.12
N PRO A 833 -3.41 19.57 -0.81
CA PRO A 833 -3.87 19.81 -2.17
C PRO A 833 -5.32 20.30 -2.19
N ARG A 834 -5.56 21.38 -2.96
CA ARG A 834 -6.89 21.91 -3.25
C ARG A 834 -7.12 21.95 -4.76
N LEU A 835 -8.34 21.66 -5.16
CA LEU A 835 -8.77 21.72 -6.55
C LEU A 835 -10.17 22.31 -6.61
N ASN A 836 -10.30 23.46 -7.28
CA ASN A 836 -11.54 24.21 -7.36
C ASN A 836 -12.01 24.23 -8.81
N LEU A 837 -13.23 23.78 -9.06
CA LEU A 837 -13.91 23.95 -10.34
C LEU A 837 -14.90 25.10 -10.20
N VAL A 838 -14.66 26.18 -10.94
CA VAL A 838 -15.56 27.33 -10.99
C VAL A 838 -16.24 27.34 -12.35
N SER A 839 -17.56 27.39 -12.33
CA SER A 839 -18.40 27.42 -13.53
C SER A 839 -19.24 28.69 -13.54
N ASN A 840 -19.13 29.46 -14.62
CA ASN A 840 -19.97 30.64 -14.86
C ASN A 840 -20.80 30.39 -16.12
N LEU A 841 -22.11 30.49 -15.98
CA LEU A 841 -23.07 30.38 -17.06
C LEU A 841 -23.75 31.73 -17.25
N ASP A 842 -23.71 32.24 -18.47
CA ASP A 842 -24.53 33.37 -18.92
C ASP A 842 -25.48 32.85 -20.00
N PHE A 843 -26.77 33.13 -19.85
CA PHE A 843 -27.81 32.74 -20.80
C PHE A 843 -28.69 33.93 -21.23
N TYR A 844 -28.15 35.15 -21.21
CA TYR A 844 -28.86 36.36 -21.61
C TYR A 844 -29.05 36.49 -23.14
N SER A 845 -27.96 36.42 -23.93
CA SER A 845 -27.96 36.60 -25.39
C SER A 845 -27.54 35.33 -26.16
N GLY A 846 -27.54 34.18 -25.48
CA GLY A 846 -27.03 32.89 -25.92
C GLY A 846 -26.39 32.16 -24.74
N MET A 847 -26.31 30.82 -24.78
CA MET A 847 -25.67 30.07 -23.69
C MET A 847 -24.14 30.13 -23.82
N ALA A 848 -23.49 30.83 -22.90
CA ALA A 848 -22.05 30.80 -22.72
C ALA A 848 -21.73 30.15 -21.37
N LEU A 849 -20.97 29.05 -21.40
CA LEU A 849 -20.48 28.35 -20.20
C LEU A 849 -18.96 28.43 -20.16
N CYS A 850 -18.42 29.07 -19.14
CA CYS A 850 -16.98 29.06 -18.85
C CYS A 850 -16.70 28.23 -17.60
N MET A 851 -15.86 27.22 -17.75
CA MET A 851 -15.35 26.41 -16.64
C MET A 851 -13.86 26.69 -16.42
N GLN A 852 -13.47 26.91 -15.18
CA GLN A 852 -12.09 27.12 -14.75
C GLN A 852 -11.73 26.09 -13.69
N LEU A 853 -10.78 25.20 -14.04
CA LEU A 853 -10.21 24.26 -13.09
C LEU A 853 -8.93 24.84 -12.49
N LYS A 854 -9.01 25.29 -11.25
CA LYS A 854 -7.94 26.00 -10.53
C LYS A 854 -7.34 25.10 -9.45
N GLN A 855 -6.03 25.01 -9.43
CA GLN A 855 -5.24 24.47 -8.33
C GLN A 855 -4.56 25.65 -7.64
N PRO A 856 -4.94 25.99 -6.39
CA PRO A 856 -4.25 27.02 -5.61
C PRO A 856 -2.80 26.65 -5.27
N ASP A 857 -2.03 27.63 -4.79
CA ASP A 857 -0.70 27.39 -4.22
C ASP A 857 -0.80 26.43 -3.05
N THR A 858 0.15 25.49 -2.97
CA THR A 858 0.19 24.50 -1.89
C THR A 858 1.60 24.33 -1.36
N ILE A 859 1.70 23.87 -0.12
CA ILE A 859 2.98 23.68 0.56
C ILE A 859 3.12 22.23 0.95
N LEU A 860 4.25 21.64 0.60
CA LEU A 860 4.63 20.29 0.98
C LEU A 860 5.72 20.36 2.05
N LYS A 861 5.38 19.89 3.25
CA LYS A 861 6.29 19.84 4.39
C LYS A 861 6.91 18.45 4.45
N HIS A 862 8.23 18.37 4.51
CA HIS A 862 8.97 17.12 4.72
C HIS A 862 9.89 17.30 5.92
N ASN A 863 9.54 16.65 7.03
CA ASN A 863 10.24 16.77 8.29
C ASN A 863 10.81 15.41 8.68
N VAL A 864 12.05 15.39 9.13
CA VAL A 864 12.70 14.18 9.64
C VAL A 864 13.15 14.43 11.07
N TYR A 865 12.76 13.53 11.97
CA TYR A 865 13.12 13.53 13.37
C TYR A 865 13.88 12.25 13.69
N LYS A 866 15.02 12.39 14.36
CA LYS A 866 15.85 11.28 14.80
C LYS A 866 16.02 11.43 16.30
N VAL A 867 15.62 10.42 17.06
CA VAL A 867 15.58 10.48 18.51
C VAL A 867 16.23 9.24 19.09
N GLU A 868 17.10 9.45 20.07
CA GLU A 868 17.67 8.42 20.92
C GLU A 868 17.42 8.79 22.38
N ARG A 869 16.98 7.82 23.18
CA ARG A 869 16.68 7.97 24.60
C ARG A 869 17.19 6.75 25.36
N ILE A 870 17.82 6.98 26.50
CA ILE A 870 18.18 5.93 27.45
C ILE A 870 17.16 5.94 28.59
N PRO A 871 16.37 4.87 28.78
CA PRO A 871 15.48 4.72 29.94
C PRO A 871 16.24 4.88 31.26
N GLY A 872 15.61 5.49 32.27
CA GLY A 872 16.25 5.73 33.57
C GLY A 872 17.26 6.90 33.61
N SER A 873 17.70 7.43 32.47
CA SER A 873 18.64 8.56 32.41
C SER A 873 18.01 9.85 31.84
N LYS A 874 18.70 10.98 32.03
CA LYS A 874 18.36 12.27 31.40
C LYS A 874 18.86 12.40 29.95
N HIS A 875 19.61 11.41 29.44
CA HIS A 875 20.15 11.46 28.09
C HIS A 875 19.05 11.36 27.03
N ARG A 876 19.04 12.36 26.14
CA ARG A 876 18.14 12.43 25.00
C ARG A 876 18.84 13.16 23.85
N LEU A 877 19.19 12.43 22.80
CA LEU A 877 19.70 13.02 21.57
C LEU A 877 18.55 13.21 20.59
N ARG A 878 18.37 14.44 20.10
CA ARG A 878 17.40 14.76 19.05
C ARG A 878 18.08 15.48 17.91
N LYS A 879 17.93 14.96 16.70
CA LYS A 879 18.33 15.61 15.46
C LYS A 879 17.07 15.81 14.61
N SER A 880 16.94 16.96 13.97
CA SER A 880 15.78 17.28 13.14
C SER A 880 16.19 18.01 11.88
N LYS A 881 15.49 17.72 10.78
CA LYS A 881 15.62 18.39 9.48
C LYS A 881 14.23 18.76 9.01
N TYR A 882 14.06 20.02 8.63
CA TYR A 882 12.78 20.56 8.15
C TYR A 882 12.99 21.05 6.73
N GLN A 883 12.13 20.59 5.82
CA GLN A 883 12.11 21.02 4.42
C GLN A 883 10.70 21.44 4.06
N VAL A 884 10.59 22.55 3.35
CA VAL A 884 9.32 23.10 2.88
C VAL A 884 9.46 23.35 1.39
N PHE A 885 8.59 22.74 0.61
CA PHE A 885 8.55 22.90 -0.84
C PHE A 885 7.28 23.67 -1.21
N HIS A 886 7.46 24.75 -1.97
CA HIS A 886 6.35 25.55 -2.49
C HIS A 886 5.94 25.01 -3.85
N ILE A 887 4.66 24.64 -3.98
CA ILE A 887 4.06 24.16 -5.22
C ILE A 887 3.18 25.29 -5.76
N PRO A 888 3.54 25.90 -6.89
CA PRO A 888 2.79 27.01 -7.44
C PRO A 888 1.43 26.56 -7.97
N GLY A 889 0.44 27.44 -7.81
CA GLY A 889 -0.91 27.27 -8.32
C GLY A 889 -0.95 27.29 -9.85
N ARG A 890 -1.94 26.62 -10.40
CA ARG A 890 -2.12 26.42 -11.85
C ARG A 890 -3.59 26.48 -12.21
N THR A 891 -3.88 26.93 -13.43
CA THR A 891 -5.19 26.77 -14.06
C THR A 891 -5.06 25.82 -15.24
N TYR A 892 -5.90 24.79 -15.30
CA TYR A 892 -5.82 23.78 -16.36
C TYR A 892 -6.70 24.14 -17.54
N ALA A 893 -6.09 24.22 -18.73
CA ALA A 893 -6.84 24.40 -19.98
C ALA A 893 -7.65 23.13 -20.30
N LEU A 894 -8.99 23.28 -20.32
CA LEU A 894 -9.93 22.20 -20.60
C LEU A 894 -9.99 21.89 -22.10
N ASN A 895 -10.61 22.78 -22.88
CA ASN A 895 -10.70 22.66 -24.33
C ASN A 895 -10.79 24.05 -25.01
N HIS A 896 -10.55 24.10 -26.31
CA HIS A 896 -10.57 25.35 -27.08
C HIS A 896 -11.92 26.07 -26.98
N LYS A 897 -13.02 25.32 -27.03
CA LYS A 897 -14.38 25.88 -26.99
C LYS A 897 -14.69 26.54 -25.64
N ASN A 898 -14.28 25.93 -24.54
CA ASN A 898 -14.37 26.48 -23.20
C ASN A 898 -13.55 27.76 -23.10
N ASN A 899 -12.34 27.80 -23.67
CA ASN A 899 -11.52 29.02 -23.67
C ASN A 899 -12.19 30.16 -24.45
N GLU A 900 -12.80 29.88 -25.61
CA GLU A 900 -13.61 30.86 -26.34
C GLU A 900 -14.76 31.39 -25.48
N MET A 901 -15.51 30.50 -24.81
CA MET A 901 -16.63 30.90 -23.93
C MET A 901 -16.17 31.71 -22.73
N CYS A 902 -15.02 31.36 -22.14
CA CYS A 902 -14.40 32.14 -21.09
C CYS A 902 -13.99 33.54 -21.57
N ASN A 903 -13.46 33.68 -22.79
CA ASN A 903 -13.14 34.98 -23.36
C ASN A 903 -14.39 35.84 -23.63
N VAL A 904 -15.53 35.21 -23.92
CA VAL A 904 -16.81 35.91 -24.06
C VAL A 904 -17.30 36.42 -22.71
N ILE A 905 -17.29 35.57 -21.68
CA ILE A 905 -17.78 35.92 -20.34
C ILE A 905 -16.87 36.95 -19.65
N PHE A 906 -15.56 36.85 -19.83
CA PHE A 906 -14.56 37.70 -19.17
C PHE A 906 -13.95 38.75 -20.11
N LYS A 907 -14.68 39.18 -21.14
CA LYS A 907 -14.16 40.07 -22.19
C LYS A 907 -13.66 41.42 -21.66
N ASP A 908 -14.25 41.92 -20.59
CA ASP A 908 -13.99 43.25 -20.02
C ASP A 908 -13.19 43.22 -18.70
N GLN A 909 -12.60 42.06 -18.34
CA GLN A 909 -11.75 41.90 -17.15
C GLN A 909 -10.25 41.98 -17.43
#